data_AF-A0A0C3I6U6-F1
#
_entry.id   AF-A0A0C3I6U6-F1
#
_cell.length_a   1.000
_cell.length_b   1.000
_cell.length_c   1.000
_cell.angle_alpha   90.00
_cell.angle_beta   90.00
_cell.angle_gamma   90.00
#
_symmetry.space_group_name_H-M   'P 1'
#
loop_
_entity.id
_entity.type
_entity.pdbx_description
1 polymer ?
#
loop_
_entity_poly.entity_id
_entity_poly.type
_entity_poly.pdbx_seq_one_letter_code
_entity_poly.pdbx_strand_id
1 'polypeptide(L)'
;MEPRPRNWRACKVQQLKQGTGDLQALWEVEDHAERPSQPSGQQALVDSLLKELEPTLEVVQTPLDGRMVSPWLLTTQWHENIAGKNVKLLRSWVSLPKDNDGDVPGLKLAVQAYYRKALSLLDHTHELVLKRLHSPDPTKNGISNTPFHKHLHEATMKQYIIPVVALLAMLIRQQHAGGSFSGSNPNIMELLAVLRMGDEEGPEALQIIHQLLFEVWSTAWKPQGEREIVDPTERCLALLTLGEDGGFKEPHLVTGIIAKLEYCMRLTFLQEIHHRTQASSLSYDTMSLPQVWWTDTKTWKTMLYRGEQVDFADLCKVFEETEAKLVEAWEQGVLMGEDIRVDYDKIAEDLINKDVGYSFLSDVRNPELGNRGQLVRHFLEDEETFAHFAMVRQGGIVWNVGALQAWLKKYAELQSLLLLRAQMLSGAPSRGTELTAMTYRNTQTRPTRNLVVLGKHVSLLCQYLKTTALTGKDKLIPHALDAITSDILVQDLALARPFAEIAAKACFPDRPEVVDLYRNHVFVNYDRLFDSKDLSLIMSRHSLPIMHFGLTINSWRHIQTAWKRKLGCAVEDVIEMDREDNVEALQAGHSRSTENRVYGISVEALAGAAEDVLPAYLNASMEWQRHCQVPVSGQSTSYKTAQAHPPSPPPSPTAPPAPEPRENKRPVAYSMPTKAVQKAMVDAVVAKLPSTDEIATKVMDKLMPALKGMLQEVFQSTTGGPSERTDKGKGKEREREEEQGQSTSHGW
;
A
#
# COMPACT_ATOMS: atom_id res chain seq x y z
N MET A 1 -28.89 8.94 69.53
CA MET A 1 -28.34 7.58 69.38
C MET A 1 -29.22 6.86 68.37
N GLU A 2 -28.73 6.66 67.16
CA GLU A 2 -29.46 5.91 66.12
C GLU A 2 -29.56 4.43 66.49
N PRO A 3 -30.65 3.73 66.10
CA PRO A 3 -30.88 2.35 66.50
C PRO A 3 -29.88 1.43 65.79
N ARG A 4 -29.06 0.71 66.57
CA ARG A 4 -28.19 -0.34 66.02
C ARG A 4 -29.04 -1.57 65.62
N PRO A 5 -28.78 -2.19 64.47
CA PRO A 5 -29.49 -3.40 64.04
C PRO A 5 -29.32 -4.52 65.07
N ARG A 6 -30.41 -5.25 65.36
CA ARG A 6 -30.40 -6.37 66.30
C ARG A 6 -29.68 -7.61 65.76
N ASN A 7 -29.53 -7.72 64.45
CA ASN A 7 -28.88 -8.85 63.78
C ASN A 7 -27.93 -8.34 62.69
N TRP A 8 -26.74 -8.93 62.63
CA TRP A 8 -25.78 -8.72 61.57
C TRP A 8 -25.71 -10.00 60.73
N ARG A 9 -25.92 -9.87 59.42
CA ARG A 9 -25.68 -10.94 58.45
C ARG A 9 -24.24 -10.81 57.97
N ALA A 10 -23.49 -11.92 57.97
CA ALA A 10 -22.18 -11.95 57.32
C ALA A 10 -22.39 -11.96 55.80
N CYS A 11 -21.81 -11.01 55.10
CA CYS A 11 -21.80 -10.93 53.64
C CYS A 11 -20.46 -10.40 53.13
N LYS A 12 -20.15 -10.64 51.85
CA LYS A 12 -19.03 -9.98 51.19
C LYS A 12 -19.47 -8.58 50.81
N VAL A 13 -18.62 -7.59 51.08
CA VAL A 13 -18.88 -6.19 50.74
C VAL A 13 -17.77 -5.65 49.86
N GLN A 14 -18.10 -4.77 48.92
CA GLN A 14 -17.12 -4.08 48.07
C GLN A 14 -17.11 -2.59 48.40
N GLN A 15 -15.91 -1.99 48.37
CA GLN A 15 -15.70 -0.57 48.69
C GLN A 15 -15.38 0.21 47.41
N LEU A 16 -16.15 1.26 47.14
CA LEU A 16 -15.85 2.22 46.06
C LEU A 16 -14.86 3.26 46.61
N LYS A 17 -13.70 3.43 45.96
CA LYS A 17 -12.75 4.53 46.27
C LYS A 17 -12.75 5.57 45.16
N GLN A 18 -13.33 6.74 45.43
CA GLN A 18 -12.90 8.02 44.85
C GLN A 18 -13.04 9.12 45.90
N GLY A 19 -11.91 9.76 46.25
CA GLY A 19 -11.88 11.02 47.00
C GLY A 19 -11.69 10.92 48.53
N THR A 20 -10.86 11.80 49.07
CA THR A 20 -10.51 11.96 50.49
C THR A 20 -11.65 12.64 51.27
N GLY A 21 -12.68 11.88 51.65
CA GLY A 21 -13.72 12.33 52.57
C GLY A 21 -14.27 11.15 53.41
N ASP A 22 -14.62 11.41 54.66
CA ASP A 22 -14.95 10.44 55.72
C ASP A 22 -16.30 9.69 55.57
N LEU A 23 -16.78 9.47 54.33
CA LEU A 23 -18.00 8.71 54.07
C LEU A 23 -17.67 7.39 53.35
N GLN A 24 -17.62 6.29 54.14
CA GLN A 24 -17.41 4.93 53.65
C GLN A 24 -18.73 4.30 53.24
N ALA A 25 -19.06 4.30 51.94
CA ALA A 25 -20.17 3.51 51.41
C ALA A 25 -19.69 2.07 51.11
N LEU A 26 -20.30 1.09 51.79
CA LEU A 26 -20.09 -0.35 51.57
C LEU A 26 -21.36 -0.95 50.96
N TRP A 27 -21.21 -1.75 49.91
CA TRP A 27 -22.33 -2.40 49.23
C TRP A 27 -22.14 -3.92 49.30
N GLU A 28 -23.23 -4.67 49.50
CA GLU A 28 -23.20 -6.13 49.52
C GLU A 28 -23.00 -6.68 48.10
N VAL A 29 -22.11 -7.68 47.98
CA VAL A 29 -21.84 -8.39 46.73
C VAL A 29 -22.79 -9.58 46.65
N GLU A 30 -23.71 -9.57 45.69
CA GLU A 30 -24.54 -10.74 45.39
C GLU A 30 -23.69 -11.81 44.69
N ASP A 31 -23.45 -12.93 45.36
CA ASP A 31 -22.93 -14.14 44.71
C ASP A 31 -24.08 -14.72 43.87
N HIS A 32 -24.13 -14.39 42.57
CA HIS A 32 -25.04 -15.04 41.61
C HIS A 32 -24.72 -16.54 41.58
N ALA A 33 -25.48 -17.34 42.34
CA ALA A 33 -25.50 -18.78 42.25
C ALA A 33 -26.41 -19.23 41.10
N GLU A 34 -26.08 -18.82 39.87
CA GLU A 34 -26.44 -19.64 38.71
C GLU A 34 -25.36 -20.71 38.60
N ARG A 35 -25.72 -21.97 38.83
CA ARG A 35 -24.85 -23.10 38.48
C ARG A 35 -24.74 -23.11 36.95
N PRO A 36 -23.58 -22.83 36.34
CA PRO A 36 -23.36 -23.26 34.98
C PRO A 36 -23.34 -24.79 35.02
N SER A 37 -24.01 -25.45 34.08
CA SER A 37 -23.62 -26.80 33.69
C SER A 37 -22.10 -26.83 33.58
N GLN A 38 -21.43 -27.81 34.22
CA GLN A 38 -19.97 -27.93 34.10
C GLN A 38 -19.61 -27.84 32.61
N PRO A 39 -18.79 -26.84 32.19
CA PRO A 39 -18.37 -26.76 30.80
C PRO A 39 -17.68 -28.07 30.45
N SER A 40 -18.00 -28.62 29.28
CA SER A 40 -17.25 -29.76 28.75
C SER A 40 -15.75 -29.39 28.75
N GLY A 41 -14.85 -30.37 28.87
CA GLY A 41 -13.40 -30.08 28.82
C GLY A 41 -12.99 -29.28 27.58
N GLN A 42 -13.77 -29.42 26.49
CA GLN A 42 -13.68 -28.65 25.27
C GLN A 42 -14.10 -27.19 25.45
N GLN A 43 -15.24 -26.90 26.08
CA GLN A 43 -15.72 -25.52 26.30
C GLN A 43 -14.77 -24.71 27.20
N ALA A 44 -14.19 -25.34 28.23
CA ALA A 44 -13.16 -24.71 29.06
C ALA A 44 -11.85 -24.40 28.29
N LEU A 45 -11.49 -25.25 27.32
CA LEU A 45 -10.35 -25.01 26.42
C LEU A 45 -10.64 -23.88 25.43
N VAL A 46 -11.86 -23.80 24.90
CA VAL A 46 -12.32 -22.70 24.02
C VAL A 46 -12.28 -21.37 24.76
N ASP A 47 -12.81 -21.31 25.98
CA ASP A 47 -12.77 -20.10 26.81
C ASP A 47 -11.34 -19.68 27.16
N SER A 48 -10.45 -20.64 27.43
CA SER A 48 -9.02 -20.36 27.65
C SER A 48 -8.34 -19.82 26.40
N LEU A 49 -8.62 -20.40 25.22
CA LEU A 49 -8.07 -19.94 23.95
C LEU A 49 -8.55 -18.52 23.61
N LEU A 50 -9.85 -18.23 23.82
CA LEU A 50 -10.42 -16.90 23.62
C LEU A 50 -9.80 -15.86 24.57
N LYS A 51 -9.53 -16.24 25.82
CA LYS A 51 -8.88 -15.39 26.82
C LYS A 51 -7.38 -15.16 26.53
N GLU A 52 -6.70 -16.11 25.89
CA GLU A 52 -5.33 -15.94 25.39
C GLU A 52 -5.24 -14.99 24.17
N LEU A 53 -6.35 -14.76 23.46
CA LEU A 53 -6.41 -13.84 22.32
C LEU A 53 -6.65 -12.39 22.73
N GLU A 54 -7.00 -12.11 24.00
CA GLU A 54 -7.39 -10.79 24.48
C GLU A 54 -6.23 -9.83 24.85
N PRO A 55 -5.01 -10.26 25.21
CA PRO A 55 -3.92 -9.32 25.43
C PRO A 55 -2.63 -9.65 24.67
N THR A 56 -2.18 -8.76 23.78
CA THR A 56 -0.73 -8.50 23.62
C THR A 56 -0.49 -7.09 23.05
N LEU A 57 -0.34 -6.13 23.97
CA LEU A 57 0.47 -4.94 23.77
C LEU A 57 1.66 -5.05 24.73
N GLU A 58 2.77 -4.46 24.31
CA GLU A 58 4.06 -4.33 25.01
C GLU A 58 5.03 -5.52 24.89
N VAL A 59 5.89 -5.45 23.87
CA VAL A 59 7.33 -5.61 24.12
C VAL A 59 8.06 -4.50 23.36
N VAL A 60 8.69 -3.62 24.13
CA VAL A 60 9.70 -2.66 23.65
C VAL A 60 10.94 -3.46 23.25
N GLN A 61 11.30 -3.41 21.97
CA GLN A 61 12.69 -3.64 21.56
C GLN A 61 13.18 -2.39 20.85
N THR A 62 14.42 -2.02 21.16
CA THR A 62 15.15 -1.02 20.37
C THR A 62 15.16 -1.45 18.90
N PRO A 63 14.83 -0.56 17.97
CA PRO A 63 14.27 -0.94 16.69
C PRO A 63 15.41 -1.28 15.74
N LEU A 64 15.43 -2.53 15.27
CA LEU A 64 16.05 -2.88 13.99
C LEU A 64 15.18 -2.39 12.80
N ASP A 65 14.01 -1.80 13.10
CA ASP A 65 12.94 -1.40 12.21
C ASP A 65 12.96 0.13 11.95
N GLY A 66 13.00 0.52 10.68
CA GLY A 66 12.99 1.93 10.26
C GLY A 66 11.74 2.71 10.72
N ARG A 67 10.69 2.07 11.22
CA ARG A 67 9.47 2.74 11.73
C ARG A 67 9.64 3.59 12.99
N MET A 68 10.79 3.51 13.65
CA MET A 68 11.18 4.40 14.76
C MET A 68 12.07 5.55 14.31
N VAL A 69 12.28 5.62 13.00
CA VAL A 69 12.95 6.69 12.30
C VAL A 69 11.88 7.53 11.62
N SER A 70 12.03 8.86 11.67
CA SER A 70 11.00 9.76 11.13
C SER A 70 10.68 9.40 9.68
N PRO A 71 9.42 9.53 9.20
CA PRO A 71 9.06 9.25 7.81
C PRO A 71 9.98 9.95 6.79
N TRP A 72 10.49 11.12 7.16
CA TRP A 72 11.53 11.84 6.45
C TRP A 72 12.83 11.05 6.32
N LEU A 73 13.37 10.55 7.42
CA LEU A 73 14.61 9.78 7.46
C LEU A 73 14.44 8.35 6.93
N LEU A 74 13.24 7.78 7.00
CA LEU A 74 12.86 6.54 6.31
C LEU A 74 12.86 6.70 4.80
N THR A 75 12.25 7.78 4.30
CA THR A 75 12.15 8.05 2.85
C THR A 75 13.52 8.37 2.27
N THR A 76 14.31 9.15 3.00
CA THR A 76 15.62 9.61 2.53
C THR A 76 16.75 8.65 2.85
N GLN A 77 16.55 7.74 3.82
CA GLN A 77 17.57 6.80 4.33
C GLN A 77 18.88 7.47 4.78
N TRP A 78 18.87 8.79 5.04
CA TRP A 78 20.10 9.54 5.35
C TRP A 78 20.81 9.03 6.60
N HIS A 79 20.04 8.63 7.60
CA HIS A 79 20.53 8.06 8.86
C HIS A 79 21.26 6.72 8.69
N GLU A 80 20.84 5.88 7.74
CA GLU A 80 21.52 4.63 7.40
C GLU A 80 22.82 4.91 6.64
N ASN A 81 22.82 5.93 5.76
CA ASN A 81 24.00 6.26 4.94
C ASN A 81 25.20 6.77 5.76
N ILE A 82 24.94 7.44 6.89
CA ILE A 82 25.98 7.98 7.77
C ILE A 82 26.33 7.05 8.95
N ALA A 83 25.61 5.94 9.11
CA ALA A 83 25.83 4.99 10.19
C ALA A 83 27.27 4.47 10.17
N GLY A 84 27.95 4.54 11.33
CA GLY A 84 29.35 4.11 11.48
C GLY A 84 30.40 5.08 10.89
N LYS A 85 30.02 6.23 10.33
CA LYS A 85 30.93 7.25 9.81
C LYS A 85 31.18 8.38 10.82
N ASN A 86 32.33 9.06 10.70
CA ASN A 86 32.68 10.16 11.59
C ASN A 86 31.89 11.44 11.26
N VAL A 87 30.91 11.77 12.11
CA VAL A 87 30.02 12.94 11.97
C VAL A 87 30.78 14.27 11.84
N LYS A 88 31.89 14.45 12.58
CA LYS A 88 32.70 15.68 12.50
C LYS A 88 33.38 15.83 11.14
N LEU A 89 33.91 14.73 10.60
CA LEU A 89 34.51 14.71 9.26
C LEU A 89 33.46 14.98 8.18
N LEU A 90 32.30 14.33 8.25
CA LEU A 90 31.21 14.52 7.28
C LEU A 90 30.70 15.97 7.25
N ARG A 91 30.54 16.60 8.41
CA ARG A 91 30.16 18.02 8.51
C ARG A 91 31.24 18.96 7.98
N SER A 92 32.52 18.60 8.08
CA SER A 92 33.63 19.39 7.52
C SER A 92 33.64 19.42 5.99
N TRP A 93 33.02 18.44 5.31
CA TRP A 93 32.95 18.45 3.85
C TRP A 93 32.04 19.53 3.30
N VAL A 94 30.92 19.82 3.96
CA VAL A 94 29.95 20.85 3.54
C VAL A 94 30.16 22.21 4.21
N SER A 95 31.19 22.38 5.05
CA SER A 95 31.45 23.68 5.68
C SER A 95 31.85 24.72 4.64
N LEU A 96 31.35 25.95 4.76
CA LEU A 96 31.73 26.99 3.82
C LEU A 96 33.25 27.23 3.85
N PRO A 97 33.91 27.36 2.68
CA PRO A 97 35.32 27.74 2.63
C PRO A 97 35.54 29.05 3.38
N LYS A 98 36.53 29.07 4.28
CA LYS A 98 37.01 30.31 4.90
C LYS A 98 38.20 30.84 4.11
N ASP A 99 38.40 32.15 4.18
CA ASP A 99 39.50 32.85 3.47
C ASP A 99 40.90 32.30 3.82
N ASN A 100 41.05 31.60 4.95
CA ASN A 100 42.30 31.00 5.44
C ASN A 100 42.36 29.46 5.35
N ASP A 101 41.32 28.77 4.87
CA ASP A 101 41.24 27.30 4.94
C ASP A 101 41.98 26.58 3.78
N GLY A 102 42.47 27.30 2.76
CA GLY A 102 43.33 26.74 1.68
C GLY A 102 42.68 25.72 0.74
N ASP A 103 41.42 25.32 0.97
CA ASP A 103 40.75 24.25 0.24
C ASP A 103 40.35 24.64 -1.20
N VAL A 104 39.80 25.85 -1.39
CA VAL A 104 39.47 26.48 -2.69
C VAL A 104 39.35 28.00 -2.51
N PRO A 105 40.44 28.75 -2.73
CA PRO A 105 40.39 30.20 -2.73
C PRO A 105 39.33 30.72 -3.73
N GLY A 106 38.54 31.74 -3.36
CA GLY A 106 37.61 32.43 -4.29
C GLY A 106 36.33 31.74 -4.72
N LEU A 107 36.09 30.46 -4.37
CA LEU A 107 34.93 29.70 -4.86
C LEU A 107 33.59 30.42 -4.66
N LYS A 108 33.41 31.08 -3.51
CA LYS A 108 32.20 31.83 -3.20
C LYS A 108 32.02 33.04 -4.13
N LEU A 109 33.10 33.75 -4.45
CA LEU A 109 33.09 34.90 -5.35
C LEU A 109 32.81 34.45 -6.78
N ALA A 110 33.43 33.36 -7.24
CA ALA A 110 33.20 32.76 -8.54
C ALA A 110 31.74 32.32 -8.73
N VAL A 111 31.16 31.62 -7.74
CA VAL A 111 29.73 31.22 -7.76
C VAL A 111 28.81 32.44 -7.76
N GLN A 112 29.16 33.48 -7.00
CA GLN A 112 28.41 34.73 -6.98
C GLN A 112 28.46 35.45 -8.34
N ALA A 113 29.62 35.48 -9.00
CA ALA A 113 29.78 36.05 -10.33
C ALA A 113 28.99 35.26 -11.39
N TYR A 114 28.99 33.92 -11.30
CA TYR A 114 28.20 33.04 -12.15
C TYR A 114 26.70 33.33 -12.04
N TYR A 115 26.15 33.35 -10.83
CA TYR A 115 24.71 33.63 -10.66
C TYR A 115 24.33 35.07 -10.97
N ARG A 116 25.25 36.04 -10.80
CA ARG A 116 25.04 37.42 -11.27
C ARG A 116 24.86 37.46 -12.80
N LYS A 117 25.70 36.71 -13.54
CA LYS A 117 25.56 36.56 -14.99
C LYS A 117 24.24 35.89 -15.37
N ALA A 118 23.88 34.77 -14.73
CA ALA A 118 22.62 34.09 -14.99
C ALA A 118 21.39 34.97 -14.71
N LEU A 119 21.41 35.78 -13.65
CA LEU A 119 20.34 36.73 -13.33
C LEU A 119 20.15 37.80 -14.42
N SER A 120 21.23 38.26 -15.07
CA SER A 120 21.13 39.25 -16.15
C SER A 120 20.38 38.73 -17.38
N LEU A 121 20.29 37.41 -17.55
CA LEU A 121 19.55 36.78 -18.63
C LEU A 121 18.03 36.87 -18.45
N LEU A 122 17.53 37.04 -17.23
CA LEU A 122 16.09 37.13 -16.95
C LEU A 122 15.43 38.27 -17.74
N ASP A 123 16.11 39.42 -17.83
CA ASP A 123 15.60 40.61 -18.53
C ASP A 123 15.52 40.39 -20.06
N HIS A 124 16.23 39.39 -20.57
CA HIS A 124 16.36 39.06 -21.99
C HIS A 124 15.68 37.73 -22.35
N THR A 125 14.87 37.17 -21.45
CA THR A 125 14.19 35.88 -21.65
C THR A 125 12.71 36.08 -21.89
N HIS A 126 12.16 35.37 -22.89
CA HIS A 126 10.73 35.41 -23.17
C HIS A 126 9.89 34.94 -21.97
N GLU A 127 8.79 35.64 -21.69
CA GLU A 127 7.94 35.41 -20.51
C GLU A 127 7.44 33.96 -20.40
N LEU A 128 7.06 33.34 -21.53
CA LEU A 128 6.64 31.93 -21.54
C LEU A 128 7.74 30.96 -21.08
N VAL A 129 9.01 31.24 -21.41
CA VAL A 129 10.14 30.43 -20.96
C VAL A 129 10.33 30.60 -19.45
N LEU A 130 10.20 31.83 -18.95
CA LEU A 130 10.25 32.12 -17.51
C LEU A 130 9.10 31.46 -16.74
N LYS A 131 7.90 31.43 -17.32
CA LYS A 131 6.73 30.74 -16.76
C LYS A 131 6.92 29.22 -16.73
N ARG A 132 7.46 28.64 -17.81
CA ARG A 132 7.81 27.20 -17.87
C ARG A 132 8.89 26.85 -16.84
N LEU A 133 9.94 27.65 -16.74
CA LEU A 133 11.04 27.45 -15.78
C LEU A 133 10.58 27.58 -14.32
N HIS A 134 9.63 28.48 -14.05
CA HIS A 134 9.01 28.61 -12.73
C HIS A 134 8.11 27.42 -12.37
N SER A 135 7.57 26.71 -13.36
CA SER A 135 6.66 25.60 -13.16
C SER A 135 7.43 24.34 -12.73
N PRO A 136 7.13 23.72 -11.56
CA PRO A 136 7.86 22.54 -11.09
C PRO A 136 7.76 21.33 -12.03
N ASP A 137 6.61 21.15 -12.69
CA ASP A 137 6.36 20.10 -13.69
C ASP A 137 5.27 20.60 -14.67
N PRO A 138 5.64 21.38 -15.69
CA PRO A 138 4.68 21.99 -16.62
C PRO A 138 3.92 20.94 -17.46
N THR A 139 4.50 19.75 -17.65
CA THR A 139 3.86 18.62 -18.35
C THR A 139 2.72 18.01 -17.56
N LYS A 140 2.77 18.07 -16.23
CA LYS A 140 1.76 17.45 -15.35
C LYS A 140 0.77 18.44 -14.76
N ASN A 141 1.23 19.66 -14.44
CA ASN A 141 0.46 20.65 -13.68
C ASN A 141 0.11 21.91 -14.49
N GLY A 142 0.47 21.94 -15.77
CA GLY A 142 0.33 23.14 -16.59
C GLY A 142 1.38 24.21 -16.27
N ILE A 143 1.40 25.27 -17.08
CA ILE A 143 2.37 26.35 -16.96
C ILE A 143 1.83 27.40 -15.98
N SER A 144 2.61 27.73 -14.97
CA SER A 144 2.31 28.80 -14.01
C SER A 144 2.10 30.14 -14.73
N ASN A 145 1.10 30.90 -14.28
CA ASN A 145 0.88 32.27 -14.76
C ASN A 145 1.90 33.28 -14.22
N THR A 146 2.76 32.88 -13.29
CA THR A 146 3.81 33.75 -12.72
C THR A 146 5.15 33.45 -13.38
N PRO A 147 5.81 34.43 -14.02
CA PRO A 147 7.14 34.23 -14.57
C PRO A 147 8.20 34.12 -13.47
N PHE A 148 9.24 33.32 -13.72
CA PHE A 148 10.43 33.29 -12.89
C PHE A 148 11.11 34.67 -12.86
N HIS A 149 11.43 35.19 -11.68
CA HIS A 149 11.89 36.57 -11.50
C HIS A 149 13.02 36.68 -10.47
N LYS A 150 13.70 37.83 -10.49
CA LYS A 150 14.74 38.20 -9.50
C LYS A 150 14.11 38.43 -8.14
N HIS A 151 14.81 38.08 -7.07
CA HIS A 151 14.42 38.51 -5.72
C HIS A 151 14.47 40.04 -5.59
N LEU A 152 13.55 40.60 -4.81
CA LEU A 152 13.43 42.05 -4.57
C LEU A 152 14.67 42.66 -3.86
N HIS A 153 15.36 41.87 -3.04
CA HIS A 153 16.56 42.31 -2.33
C HIS A 153 17.82 41.62 -2.86
N GLU A 154 18.83 42.39 -3.26
CA GLU A 154 20.11 41.84 -3.76
C GLU A 154 20.85 41.00 -2.71
N ALA A 155 20.67 41.31 -1.42
CA ALA A 155 21.25 40.54 -0.31
C ALA A 155 20.71 39.10 -0.25
N THR A 156 19.50 38.84 -0.75
CA THR A 156 18.88 37.52 -0.76
C THR A 156 19.70 36.53 -1.59
N MET A 157 20.25 36.97 -2.73
CA MET A 157 21.09 36.12 -3.58
C MET A 157 22.34 35.62 -2.87
N LYS A 158 22.96 36.45 -2.02
CA LYS A 158 24.13 36.05 -1.23
C LYS A 158 23.83 34.89 -0.27
N GLN A 159 22.57 34.76 0.17
CA GLN A 159 22.13 33.64 1.01
C GLN A 159 21.66 32.42 0.21
N TYR A 160 21.19 32.62 -1.02
CA TYR A 160 20.66 31.56 -1.89
C TYR A 160 21.77 30.74 -2.53
N ILE A 161 22.94 31.33 -2.78
CA ILE A 161 24.10 30.60 -3.33
C ILE A 161 24.81 29.72 -2.30
N ILE A 162 24.55 29.91 -1.00
CA ILE A 162 25.26 29.21 0.09
C ILE A 162 25.22 27.68 -0.06
N PRO A 163 24.06 27.04 -0.30
CA PRO A 163 24.01 25.59 -0.51
C PRO A 163 24.78 25.13 -1.75
N VAL A 164 24.86 25.95 -2.81
CA VAL A 164 25.62 25.64 -4.03
C VAL A 164 27.13 25.72 -3.77
N VAL A 165 27.57 26.72 -2.99
CA VAL A 165 28.98 26.82 -2.56
C VAL A 165 29.35 25.61 -1.69
N ALA A 166 28.47 25.19 -0.78
CA ALA A 166 28.68 23.99 0.03
C ALA A 166 28.72 22.70 -0.82
N LEU A 167 27.88 22.59 -1.85
CA LEU A 167 27.89 21.47 -2.80
C LEU A 167 29.22 21.36 -3.54
N LEU A 168 29.69 22.46 -4.14
CA LEU A 168 30.96 22.47 -4.86
C LEU A 168 32.15 22.22 -3.91
N ALA A 169 32.14 22.82 -2.71
CA ALA A 169 33.17 22.57 -1.70
C ALA A 169 33.21 21.10 -1.26
N MET A 170 32.03 20.47 -1.07
CA MET A 170 31.92 19.06 -0.73
C MET A 170 32.54 18.17 -1.82
N LEU A 171 32.22 18.44 -3.09
CA LEU A 171 32.74 17.69 -4.23
C LEU A 171 34.28 17.78 -4.32
N ILE A 172 34.83 18.99 -4.13
CA ILE A 172 36.28 19.22 -4.18
C ILE A 172 37.00 18.52 -3.01
N ARG A 173 36.47 18.64 -1.78
CA ARG A 173 37.07 18.00 -0.60
C ARG A 173 37.01 16.47 -0.66
N GLN A 174 35.93 15.91 -1.21
CA GLN A 174 35.80 14.46 -1.39
C GLN A 174 36.82 13.92 -2.39
N GLN A 175 37.07 14.64 -3.49
CA GLN A 175 38.13 14.30 -4.45
C GLN A 175 39.51 14.26 -3.77
N HIS A 176 39.81 15.20 -2.88
CA HIS A 176 41.08 15.25 -2.16
C HIS A 176 41.27 14.13 -1.13
N ALA A 177 40.18 13.66 -0.51
CA ALA A 177 40.23 12.58 0.48
C ALA A 177 40.47 11.18 -0.14
N GLY A 178 40.67 11.09 -1.46
CA GLY A 178 40.86 9.82 -2.18
C GLY A 178 39.60 8.95 -2.27
N GLY A 179 38.45 9.49 -1.89
CA GLY A 179 37.18 8.79 -1.98
C GLY A 179 36.61 8.88 -3.39
N SER A 180 36.52 7.75 -4.10
CA SER A 180 35.61 7.69 -5.25
C SER A 180 34.17 7.88 -4.76
N PHE A 181 33.42 8.74 -5.41
CA PHE A 181 31.97 8.79 -5.25
C PHE A 181 31.38 7.55 -5.94
N SER A 182 30.45 6.79 -5.33
CA SER A 182 29.74 5.76 -6.10
C SER A 182 28.81 6.43 -7.10
N GLY A 183 28.97 6.11 -8.37
CA GLY A 183 28.39 6.89 -9.46
C GLY A 183 29.33 7.96 -10.03
N SER A 184 30.62 7.99 -9.64
CA SER A 184 31.59 8.98 -10.10
C SER A 184 31.52 9.21 -11.61
N ASN A 185 31.19 10.43 -12.01
CA ASN A 185 31.22 10.86 -13.40
C ASN A 185 32.65 11.37 -13.70
N PRO A 186 33.40 10.73 -14.62
CA PRO A 186 34.79 11.12 -14.94
C PRO A 186 34.91 12.59 -15.36
N ASN A 187 33.90 13.10 -16.08
CA ASN A 187 33.84 14.48 -16.54
C ASN A 187 33.75 15.48 -15.36
N ILE A 188 32.94 15.16 -14.35
CA ILE A 188 32.85 15.97 -13.13
C ILE A 188 34.20 16.00 -12.40
N MET A 189 34.88 14.85 -12.29
CA MET A 189 36.18 14.77 -11.61
C MET A 189 37.28 15.57 -12.31
N GLU A 190 37.29 15.57 -13.64
CA GLU A 190 38.20 16.38 -14.46
C GLU A 190 37.90 17.89 -14.29
N LEU A 191 36.64 18.29 -14.41
CA LEU A 191 36.23 19.68 -14.23
C LEU A 191 36.52 20.23 -12.82
N LEU A 192 36.35 19.41 -11.78
CA LEU A 192 36.70 19.78 -10.39
C LEU A 192 38.22 19.99 -10.22
N ALA A 193 39.05 19.17 -10.89
CA ALA A 193 40.49 19.34 -10.87
C ALA A 193 40.93 20.64 -11.57
N VAL A 194 40.28 21.01 -12.67
CA VAL A 194 40.54 22.26 -13.38
C VAL A 194 40.07 23.47 -12.56
N LEU A 195 38.87 23.42 -11.96
CA LEU A 195 38.33 24.51 -11.14
C LEU A 195 39.25 24.86 -9.96
N ARG A 196 39.94 23.86 -9.39
CA ARG A 196 40.87 24.04 -8.27
C ARG A 196 42.18 24.74 -8.68
N MET A 197 42.62 24.55 -9.93
CA MET A 197 43.88 25.07 -10.44
C MET A 197 43.73 26.44 -11.12
N GLY A 198 42.48 26.88 -11.35
CA GLY A 198 42.14 28.11 -12.06
C GLY A 198 42.08 29.37 -11.18
N ASP A 199 42.16 30.53 -11.82
CA ASP A 199 42.09 31.85 -11.19
C ASP A 199 40.63 32.23 -10.84
N GLU A 200 40.44 32.96 -9.74
CA GLU A 200 39.17 33.01 -8.97
C GLU A 200 38.00 33.73 -9.65
N GLU A 201 38.23 34.50 -10.72
CA GLU A 201 37.20 35.34 -11.34
C GLU A 201 37.22 35.36 -12.88
N GLY A 202 37.94 34.42 -13.51
CA GLY A 202 38.07 34.35 -14.97
C GLY A 202 36.80 33.85 -15.70
N PRO A 203 36.61 34.21 -16.99
CA PRO A 203 35.51 33.66 -17.81
C PRO A 203 35.55 32.13 -17.92
N GLU A 204 36.74 31.53 -17.84
CA GLU A 204 36.94 30.07 -17.80
C GLU A 204 36.36 29.45 -16.52
N ALA A 205 36.56 30.07 -15.35
CA ALA A 205 35.99 29.59 -14.09
C ALA A 205 34.46 29.59 -14.11
N LEU A 206 33.84 30.63 -14.70
CA LEU A 206 32.38 30.69 -14.87
C LEU A 206 31.85 29.58 -15.78
N GLN A 207 32.59 29.24 -16.84
CA GLN A 207 32.23 28.18 -17.76
C GLN A 207 32.35 26.80 -17.10
N ILE A 208 33.42 26.57 -16.33
CA ILE A 208 33.62 25.33 -15.58
C ILE A 208 32.53 25.16 -14.51
N ILE A 209 32.19 26.21 -13.77
CA ILE A 209 31.08 26.19 -12.79
C ILE A 209 29.75 25.86 -13.49
N HIS A 210 29.49 26.46 -14.66
CA HIS A 210 28.30 26.16 -15.43
C HIS A 210 28.24 24.67 -15.83
N GLN A 211 29.31 24.15 -16.42
CA GLN A 211 29.41 22.75 -16.84
C GLN A 211 29.26 21.79 -15.65
N LEU A 212 29.91 22.07 -14.52
CA LEU A 212 29.78 21.27 -13.30
C LEU A 212 28.33 21.22 -12.79
N LEU A 213 27.70 22.40 -12.62
CA LEU A 213 26.34 22.46 -12.08
C LEU A 213 25.32 21.87 -13.05
N PHE A 214 25.48 22.12 -14.35
CA PHE A 214 24.62 21.54 -15.36
C PHE A 214 24.78 20.02 -15.39
N GLU A 215 25.99 19.48 -15.46
CA GLU A 215 26.25 18.04 -15.47
C GLU A 215 25.69 17.36 -14.22
N VAL A 216 25.87 17.96 -13.02
CA VAL A 216 25.31 17.43 -11.77
C VAL A 216 23.78 17.35 -11.82
N TRP A 217 23.10 18.38 -12.36
CA TRP A 217 21.64 18.48 -12.34
C TRP A 217 20.94 17.91 -13.58
N SER A 218 21.66 17.68 -14.68
CA SER A 218 21.14 17.00 -15.87
C SER A 218 21.40 15.49 -15.86
N THR A 219 22.30 15.01 -15.01
CA THR A 219 22.60 13.58 -14.88
C THR A 219 21.48 12.85 -14.14
N ALA A 220 20.93 11.80 -14.76
CA ALA A 220 20.04 10.87 -14.10
C ALA A 220 20.84 9.85 -13.27
N TRP A 221 21.11 10.19 -12.00
CA TRP A 221 21.87 9.34 -11.08
C TRP A 221 21.13 8.03 -10.79
N LYS A 222 21.77 6.89 -11.14
CA LYS A 222 21.20 5.56 -10.92
C LYS A 222 21.79 4.94 -9.64
N PRO A 223 20.97 4.31 -8.78
CA PRO A 223 21.47 3.62 -7.59
C PRO A 223 22.48 2.53 -7.98
N GLN A 224 23.66 2.52 -7.36
CA GLN A 224 24.72 1.51 -7.63
C GLN A 224 24.78 0.41 -6.56
N GLY A 225 23.97 0.50 -5.50
CA GLY A 225 23.85 -0.50 -4.44
C GLY A 225 22.67 -0.19 -3.50
N GLU A 226 22.32 -1.13 -2.63
CA GLU A 226 21.37 -0.86 -1.54
C GLU A 226 21.98 0.20 -0.59
N ARG A 227 21.23 1.27 -0.31
CA ARG A 227 21.48 2.27 0.76
C ARG A 227 22.50 3.39 0.46
N GLU A 228 22.85 3.64 -0.80
CA GLU A 228 23.73 4.77 -1.16
C GLU A 228 23.03 5.97 -1.80
N ILE A 229 23.30 7.18 -1.27
CA ILE A 229 22.86 8.46 -1.85
C ILE A 229 23.77 8.82 -3.03
N VAL A 230 23.40 8.38 -4.24
CA VAL A 230 24.19 8.57 -5.47
C VAL A 230 24.00 9.94 -6.13
N ASP A 231 23.08 10.78 -5.68
CA ASP A 231 22.95 12.16 -6.16
C ASP A 231 23.81 13.11 -5.30
N PRO A 232 24.77 13.87 -5.87
CA PRO A 232 25.60 14.78 -5.12
C PRO A 232 24.84 15.92 -4.41
N THR A 233 23.74 16.38 -4.99
CA THR A 233 22.89 17.44 -4.43
C THR A 233 22.12 16.92 -3.22
N GLU A 234 21.53 15.73 -3.33
CA GLU A 234 20.85 15.08 -2.21
C GLU A 234 21.82 14.76 -1.06
N ARG A 235 23.03 14.28 -1.39
CA ARG A 235 24.08 14.02 -0.41
C ARG A 235 24.52 15.29 0.29
N CYS A 236 24.72 16.38 -0.44
CA CYS A 236 25.03 17.69 0.14
C CYS A 236 23.89 18.17 1.06
N LEU A 237 22.63 18.00 0.66
CA LEU A 237 21.46 18.35 1.46
C LEU A 237 21.40 17.55 2.78
N ALA A 238 21.68 16.25 2.72
CA ALA A 238 21.78 15.39 3.91
C ALA A 238 22.86 15.92 4.87
N LEU A 239 24.05 16.22 4.37
CA LEU A 239 25.16 16.69 5.20
C LEU A 239 24.94 18.12 5.75
N LEU A 240 24.28 19.01 5.00
CA LEU A 240 23.91 20.35 5.46
C LEU A 240 22.86 20.36 6.58
N THR A 241 22.13 19.24 6.73
CA THR A 241 21.08 19.06 7.73
C THR A 241 21.50 18.19 8.91
N LEU A 242 22.74 17.67 8.89
CA LEU A 242 23.33 16.82 9.92
C LEU A 242 23.74 17.62 11.17
N GLY A 243 23.20 17.25 12.33
CA GLY A 243 23.49 17.76 13.67
C GLY A 243 24.83 17.29 14.24
N GLU A 244 25.28 17.91 15.34
CA GLU A 244 26.56 17.54 15.99
C GLU A 244 26.47 16.21 16.74
N ASP A 245 25.26 15.88 17.15
CA ASP A 245 24.82 14.63 17.77
C ASP A 245 24.60 13.48 16.77
N GLY A 246 24.73 13.75 15.47
CA GLY A 246 24.44 12.79 14.40
C GLY A 246 22.96 12.71 14.01
N GLY A 247 22.08 13.54 14.60
CA GLY A 247 20.68 13.68 14.19
C GLY A 247 20.52 14.53 12.92
N PHE A 248 19.32 14.59 12.35
CA PHE A 248 19.03 15.44 11.18
C PHE A 248 17.92 16.45 11.50
N LYS A 249 17.96 17.60 10.82
CA LYS A 249 16.89 18.60 10.88
C LYS A 249 15.55 18.03 10.42
N GLU A 250 14.48 18.45 11.09
CA GLU A 250 13.10 18.14 10.69
C GLU A 250 12.74 18.76 9.33
N PRO A 251 11.81 18.16 8.56
CA PRO A 251 11.49 18.58 7.19
C PRO A 251 11.22 20.09 7.02
N HIS A 252 10.49 20.69 7.95
CA HIS A 252 10.12 22.10 7.89
C HIS A 252 11.35 23.04 7.98
N LEU A 253 12.46 22.58 8.55
CA LEU A 253 13.74 23.31 8.62
C LEU A 253 14.64 23.06 7.39
N VAL A 254 14.28 22.10 6.54
CA VAL A 254 15.02 21.74 5.31
C VAL A 254 14.44 22.44 4.08
N THR A 255 13.13 22.73 4.06
CA THR A 255 12.42 23.39 2.94
C THR A 255 13.12 24.65 2.44
N GLY A 256 13.63 25.48 3.35
CA GLY A 256 14.36 26.70 3.00
C GLY A 256 15.67 26.45 2.25
N ILE A 257 16.35 25.32 2.49
CA ILE A 257 17.57 24.93 1.76
C ILE A 257 17.20 24.43 0.36
N ILE A 258 16.14 23.62 0.27
CA ILE A 258 15.61 23.10 -1.01
C ILE A 258 15.17 24.25 -1.91
N ALA A 259 14.42 25.23 -1.39
CA ALA A 259 13.97 26.39 -2.17
C ALA A 259 15.15 27.21 -2.74
N LYS A 260 16.26 27.32 -2.00
CA LYS A 260 17.48 27.99 -2.46
C LYS A 260 18.18 27.21 -3.58
N LEU A 261 18.28 25.88 -3.43
CA LEU A 261 18.84 25.00 -4.45
C LEU A 261 17.97 25.02 -5.72
N GLU A 262 16.65 24.93 -5.59
CA GLU A 262 15.70 24.96 -6.71
C GLU A 262 15.78 26.29 -7.49
N TYR A 263 15.86 27.41 -6.79
CA TYR A 263 16.07 28.72 -7.42
C TYR A 263 17.39 28.79 -8.20
N CYS A 264 18.47 28.26 -7.62
CA CYS A 264 19.79 28.20 -8.24
C CYS A 264 19.83 27.22 -9.43
N MET A 265 19.11 26.10 -9.37
CA MET A 265 18.91 25.17 -10.48
C MET A 265 18.22 25.86 -11.64
N ARG A 266 17.11 26.55 -11.39
CA ARG A 266 16.39 27.32 -12.43
C ARG A 266 17.31 28.32 -13.14
N LEU A 267 18.13 29.05 -12.40
CA LEU A 267 19.10 29.98 -13.00
C LEU A 267 20.18 29.29 -13.83
N THR A 268 20.67 28.13 -13.41
CA THR A 268 21.63 27.35 -14.21
C THR A 268 21.00 26.82 -15.50
N PHE A 269 19.76 26.32 -15.44
CA PHE A 269 19.03 25.88 -16.63
C PHE A 269 18.65 27.06 -17.54
N LEU A 270 18.39 28.25 -16.99
CA LEU A 270 18.22 29.48 -17.78
C LEU A 270 19.48 29.81 -18.58
N GLN A 271 20.65 29.77 -17.93
CA GLN A 271 21.95 29.97 -18.57
C GLN A 271 22.16 28.95 -19.70
N GLU A 272 21.81 27.68 -19.48
CA GLU A 272 21.93 26.63 -20.49
C GLU A 272 20.93 26.80 -21.66
N ILE A 273 19.70 27.23 -21.39
CA ILE A 273 18.72 27.54 -22.44
C ILE A 273 19.27 28.61 -23.36
N HIS A 274 19.85 29.69 -22.82
CA HIS A 274 20.47 30.74 -23.63
C HIS A 274 21.71 30.23 -24.39
N HIS A 275 22.52 29.37 -23.76
CA HIS A 275 23.66 28.74 -24.42
C HIS A 275 23.24 27.86 -25.61
N ARG A 276 22.19 27.04 -25.46
CA ARG A 276 21.66 26.16 -26.50
C ARG A 276 20.82 26.87 -27.56
N THR A 277 20.10 27.94 -27.19
CA THR A 277 19.30 28.74 -28.14
C THR A 277 20.21 29.51 -29.11
N GLN A 278 21.44 29.82 -28.70
CA GLN A 278 22.48 30.32 -29.61
C GLN A 278 23.05 29.23 -30.54
N ALA A 279 22.78 27.95 -30.28
CA ALA A 279 23.36 26.81 -30.99
C ALA A 279 22.37 26.02 -31.87
N SER A 280 21.06 25.95 -31.59
CA SER A 280 20.12 25.21 -32.46
C SER A 280 18.63 25.55 -32.22
N SER A 281 17.95 25.90 -33.30
CA SER A 281 16.49 25.91 -33.46
C SER A 281 15.95 24.48 -33.71
N LEU A 282 14.82 24.12 -33.06
CA LEU A 282 13.82 23.05 -33.33
C LEU A 282 13.70 21.90 -32.29
N SER A 283 12.55 21.79 -31.59
CA SER A 283 11.47 20.80 -31.86
C SER A 283 10.30 20.92 -30.82
N TYR A 284 9.11 20.43 -31.19
CA TYR A 284 7.78 20.67 -30.58
C TYR A 284 7.25 19.51 -29.69
N ASP A 285 6.32 19.83 -28.78
CA ASP A 285 5.44 18.92 -28.02
C ASP A 285 4.41 18.22 -28.93
N THR A 286 4.22 16.90 -28.77
CA THR A 286 3.22 16.11 -29.52
C THR A 286 1.97 15.86 -28.67
N MET A 287 0.79 16.25 -29.16
CA MET A 287 -0.50 15.83 -28.59
C MET A 287 -0.75 14.33 -28.83
N SER A 288 -1.10 13.56 -27.80
CA SER A 288 -1.52 12.15 -27.95
C SER A 288 -3.01 12.04 -28.28
N LEU A 289 -3.36 11.08 -29.14
CA LEU A 289 -4.75 10.78 -29.51
C LEU A 289 -5.60 10.29 -28.31
N PRO A 290 -6.92 10.56 -28.30
CA PRO A 290 -7.81 10.16 -27.21
C PRO A 290 -7.92 8.63 -27.10
N GLN A 291 -7.85 8.10 -25.87
CA GLN A 291 -7.96 6.65 -25.60
C GLN A 291 -9.41 6.16 -25.49
N VAL A 292 -10.36 7.08 -25.34
CA VAL A 292 -11.80 6.80 -25.23
C VAL A 292 -12.53 7.49 -26.38
N TRP A 293 -13.41 6.75 -27.04
CA TRP A 293 -14.27 7.26 -28.11
C TRP A 293 -15.72 6.84 -27.86
N TRP A 294 -16.63 7.79 -27.69
CA TRP A 294 -18.05 7.47 -27.46
C TRP A 294 -18.71 7.02 -28.76
N THR A 295 -19.26 5.81 -28.76
CA THR A 295 -20.05 5.27 -29.88
C THR A 295 -21.53 5.63 -29.74
N ASP A 296 -21.99 5.88 -28.51
CA ASP A 296 -23.32 6.40 -28.20
C ASP A 296 -23.21 7.76 -27.51
N THR A 297 -23.62 8.82 -28.21
CA THR A 297 -23.63 10.20 -27.69
C THR A 297 -24.98 10.62 -27.13
N LYS A 298 -26.00 9.74 -27.15
CA LYS A 298 -27.34 10.04 -26.62
C LYS A 298 -27.50 9.52 -25.20
N THR A 299 -27.13 8.25 -24.97
CA THR A 299 -27.28 7.63 -23.64
C THR A 299 -25.95 7.36 -22.93
N TRP A 300 -24.82 7.56 -23.62
CA TRP A 300 -23.47 7.36 -23.09
C TRP A 300 -23.25 5.94 -22.53
N LYS A 301 -23.98 4.95 -23.05
CA LYS A 301 -23.91 3.56 -22.57
C LYS A 301 -22.78 2.76 -23.20
N THR A 302 -22.26 3.19 -24.34
CA THR A 302 -21.27 2.43 -25.11
C THR A 302 -20.10 3.34 -25.52
N MET A 303 -18.88 2.84 -25.38
CA MET A 303 -17.66 3.51 -25.82
C MET A 303 -16.66 2.51 -26.41
N LEU A 304 -15.70 3.01 -27.19
CA LEU A 304 -14.47 2.30 -27.50
C LEU A 304 -13.37 2.76 -26.53
N TYR A 305 -12.70 1.81 -25.87
CA TYR A 305 -11.46 2.06 -25.15
C TYR A 305 -10.30 1.39 -25.90
N ARG A 306 -9.42 2.20 -26.50
CA ARG A 306 -8.31 1.73 -27.35
C ARG A 306 -8.75 0.78 -28.49
N GLY A 307 -9.94 1.00 -29.03
CA GLY A 307 -10.52 0.20 -30.12
C GLY A 307 -11.42 -0.94 -29.67
N GLU A 308 -11.38 -1.34 -28.40
CA GLU A 308 -12.26 -2.37 -27.84
C GLU A 308 -13.59 -1.76 -27.41
N GLN A 309 -14.71 -2.40 -27.75
CA GLN A 309 -16.03 -1.96 -27.32
C GLN A 309 -16.24 -2.26 -25.84
N VAL A 310 -16.75 -1.27 -25.11
CA VAL A 310 -17.05 -1.34 -23.69
C VAL A 310 -18.48 -0.87 -23.48
N ASP A 311 -19.34 -1.80 -23.07
CA ASP A 311 -20.75 -1.57 -22.81
C ASP A 311 -21.01 -1.43 -21.30
N PHE A 312 -21.75 -0.40 -20.92
CA PHE A 312 -22.07 -0.13 -19.52
C PHE A 312 -22.94 -1.23 -18.91
N ALA A 313 -23.81 -1.85 -19.71
CA ALA A 313 -24.62 -2.98 -19.27
C ALA A 313 -23.77 -4.21 -18.90
N ASP A 314 -22.70 -4.47 -19.65
CA ASP A 314 -21.78 -5.56 -19.34
C ASP A 314 -20.95 -5.28 -18.09
N LEU A 315 -20.62 -4.01 -17.85
CA LEU A 315 -20.04 -3.59 -16.57
C LEU A 315 -21.00 -3.88 -15.39
N CYS A 316 -22.29 -3.53 -15.51
CA CYS A 316 -23.27 -3.85 -14.46
C CYS A 316 -23.38 -5.36 -14.21
N LYS A 317 -23.34 -6.18 -15.28
CA LYS A 317 -23.30 -7.65 -15.14
C LYS A 317 -22.05 -8.14 -14.40
N VAL A 318 -20.89 -7.51 -14.57
CA VAL A 318 -19.69 -7.83 -13.77
C VAL A 318 -19.95 -7.59 -12.28
N PHE A 319 -20.66 -6.52 -11.93
CA PHE A 319 -21.02 -6.24 -10.54
C PHE A 319 -22.05 -7.22 -9.98
N GLU A 320 -23.03 -7.62 -10.78
CA GLU A 320 -24.00 -8.67 -10.42
C GLU A 320 -23.30 -10.02 -10.18
N GLU A 321 -22.43 -10.47 -11.09
CA GLU A 321 -21.74 -11.76 -10.95
C GLU A 321 -20.75 -11.76 -9.79
N THR A 322 -20.06 -10.64 -9.56
CA THR A 322 -19.15 -10.51 -8.41
C THR A 322 -19.89 -10.37 -7.07
N GLU A 323 -21.12 -9.86 -7.06
CA GLU A 323 -22.00 -9.88 -5.89
C GLU A 323 -22.38 -11.31 -5.51
N ALA A 324 -22.86 -12.10 -6.48
CA ALA A 324 -23.23 -13.49 -6.25
C ALA A 324 -22.04 -14.32 -5.73
N LYS A 325 -20.86 -14.14 -6.34
CA LYS A 325 -19.62 -14.79 -5.87
C LYS A 325 -19.19 -14.32 -4.49
N LEU A 326 -19.39 -13.04 -4.15
CA LEU A 326 -19.07 -12.52 -2.83
C LEU A 326 -19.95 -13.17 -1.76
N VAL A 327 -21.26 -13.26 -2.01
CA VAL A 327 -22.22 -13.90 -1.11
C VAL A 327 -21.91 -15.40 -0.97
N GLU A 328 -21.64 -16.10 -2.07
CA GLU A 328 -21.26 -17.52 -2.04
C GLU A 328 -19.96 -17.74 -1.25
N ALA A 329 -18.93 -16.92 -1.50
CA ALA A 329 -17.66 -17.00 -0.79
C ALA A 329 -17.84 -16.73 0.71
N TRP A 330 -18.73 -15.81 1.07
CA TRP A 330 -19.07 -15.52 2.47
C TRP A 330 -19.80 -16.70 3.13
N GLU A 331 -20.93 -17.11 2.57
CA GLU A 331 -21.83 -18.10 3.18
C GLU A 331 -21.26 -19.52 3.11
N GLN A 332 -20.80 -19.96 1.94
CA GLN A 332 -20.34 -21.34 1.74
C GLN A 332 -18.83 -21.49 1.97
N GLY A 333 -18.04 -20.45 1.69
CA GLY A 333 -16.60 -20.49 1.85
C GLY A 333 -16.14 -20.21 3.28
N VAL A 334 -16.56 -19.06 3.83
CA VAL A 334 -16.05 -18.55 5.12
C VAL A 334 -16.90 -19.02 6.29
N LEU A 335 -18.23 -18.93 6.20
CA LEU A 335 -19.15 -19.44 7.22
C LEU A 335 -19.39 -20.96 7.10
N MET A 336 -18.96 -21.59 6.00
CA MET A 336 -19.11 -23.03 5.75
C MET A 336 -20.56 -23.54 5.83
N GLY A 337 -21.52 -22.71 5.42
CA GLY A 337 -22.94 -23.03 5.41
C GLY A 337 -23.68 -22.69 6.71
N GLU A 338 -22.97 -22.20 7.73
CA GLU A 338 -23.56 -21.82 9.02
C GLU A 338 -24.32 -20.49 8.93
N ASP A 339 -25.49 -20.43 9.56
CA ASP A 339 -26.32 -19.22 9.59
C ASP A 339 -25.98 -18.35 10.81
N ILE A 340 -24.81 -17.71 10.77
CA ILE A 340 -24.29 -16.84 11.84
C ILE A 340 -24.22 -15.40 11.34
N ARG A 341 -24.76 -14.48 12.13
CA ARG A 341 -24.79 -13.05 11.83
C ARG A 341 -24.77 -12.20 13.09
N VAL A 342 -24.11 -11.04 13.02
CA VAL A 342 -24.28 -9.97 14.00
C VAL A 342 -25.25 -8.94 13.45
N ASP A 343 -26.41 -8.78 14.09
CA ASP A 343 -27.35 -7.73 13.72
C ASP A 343 -26.99 -6.41 14.39
N TYR A 344 -26.91 -5.35 13.57
CA TYR A 344 -26.67 -3.98 14.00
C TYR A 344 -27.57 -3.04 13.18
N ASP A 345 -28.12 -2.01 13.82
CA ASP A 345 -28.93 -0.96 13.15
C ASP A 345 -28.10 0.29 12.87
N LYS A 346 -27.29 0.69 13.85
CA LYS A 346 -26.40 1.85 13.78
C LYS A 346 -25.05 1.49 14.37
N ILE A 347 -23.99 1.94 13.72
CA ILE A 347 -22.62 1.78 14.21
C ILE A 347 -22.14 3.13 14.73
N ALA A 348 -21.89 3.21 16.03
CA ALA A 348 -21.23 4.35 16.63
C ALA A 348 -19.75 4.40 16.23
N GLU A 349 -19.23 5.59 15.98
CA GLU A 349 -17.87 5.81 15.53
C GLU A 349 -17.31 7.08 16.16
N ASP A 350 -16.07 7.04 16.62
CA ASP A 350 -15.29 8.21 17.03
C ASP A 350 -14.13 8.41 16.05
N LEU A 351 -14.31 9.37 15.15
CA LEU A 351 -13.31 9.70 14.12
C LEU A 351 -12.06 10.37 14.70
N ILE A 352 -12.15 10.93 15.93
CA ILE A 352 -11.07 11.67 16.58
C ILE A 352 -10.25 10.75 17.49
N ASN A 353 -10.81 9.63 17.95
CA ASN A 353 -10.08 8.65 18.75
C ASN A 353 -8.87 8.10 17.96
N LYS A 354 -7.68 8.27 18.57
CA LYS A 354 -6.37 7.87 18.04
C LYS A 354 -5.72 6.75 18.85
N ASP A 355 -6.43 6.19 19.82
CA ASP A 355 -5.92 5.12 20.68
C ASP A 355 -5.54 3.93 19.83
N VAL A 356 -4.37 3.35 20.11
CA VAL A 356 -3.88 2.18 19.37
C VAL A 356 -4.87 1.04 19.56
N GLY A 357 -5.29 0.48 18.44
CA GLY A 357 -6.24 -0.61 18.41
C GLY A 357 -7.70 -0.17 18.28
N TYR A 358 -8.03 1.13 18.37
CA TYR A 358 -9.40 1.61 18.24
C TYR A 358 -9.96 1.44 16.82
N SER A 359 -11.19 0.95 16.74
CA SER A 359 -12.12 0.99 15.60
C SER A 359 -13.57 0.93 16.12
N PHE A 360 -14.55 1.09 15.23
CA PHE A 360 -15.96 0.90 15.59
C PHE A 360 -16.28 -0.48 16.20
N LEU A 361 -15.46 -1.52 15.92
CA LEU A 361 -15.64 -2.86 16.50
C LEU A 361 -15.22 -2.93 17.98
N SER A 362 -14.29 -2.06 18.39
CA SER A 362 -13.84 -1.93 19.78
C SER A 362 -14.58 -0.84 20.55
N ASP A 363 -15.46 -0.10 19.88
CA ASP A 363 -16.21 0.97 20.51
C ASP A 363 -17.29 0.39 21.43
N VAL A 364 -17.23 0.76 22.72
CA VAL A 364 -18.15 0.27 23.75
C VAL A 364 -19.62 0.60 23.48
N ARG A 365 -19.89 1.55 22.58
CA ARG A 365 -21.24 1.91 22.15
C ARG A 365 -21.84 0.92 21.14
N ASN A 366 -21.05 -0.03 20.62
CA ASN A 366 -21.45 -1.09 19.70
C ASN A 366 -21.30 -2.49 20.33
N PRO A 367 -22.02 -2.80 21.42
CA PRO A 367 -21.84 -4.06 22.17
C PRO A 367 -22.04 -5.32 21.32
N GLU A 368 -22.92 -5.27 20.32
CA GLU A 368 -23.19 -6.36 19.38
C GLU A 368 -21.96 -6.72 18.54
N LEU A 369 -21.14 -5.74 18.15
CA LEU A 369 -19.90 -5.94 17.38
C LEU A 369 -18.71 -6.31 18.27
N GLY A 370 -18.82 -6.12 19.59
CA GLY A 370 -17.78 -6.43 20.56
C GLY A 370 -17.57 -7.93 20.82
N ASN A 371 -18.59 -8.76 20.57
CA ASN A 371 -18.49 -10.22 20.74
C ASN A 371 -17.84 -10.89 19.52
N ARG A 372 -16.52 -10.74 19.43
CA ARG A 372 -15.69 -11.23 18.31
C ARG A 372 -15.44 -12.74 18.33
N GLY A 373 -15.79 -13.44 19.40
CA GLY A 373 -15.58 -14.89 19.53
C GLY A 373 -16.66 -15.77 18.89
N GLN A 374 -17.69 -15.21 18.24
CA GLN A 374 -18.88 -15.97 17.85
C GLN A 374 -18.60 -17.10 16.85
N LEU A 375 -17.96 -16.82 15.71
CA LEU A 375 -17.64 -17.87 14.74
C LEU A 375 -16.63 -18.87 15.30
N VAL A 376 -15.65 -18.37 16.08
CA VAL A 376 -14.65 -19.22 16.75
C VAL A 376 -15.32 -20.22 17.69
N ARG A 377 -16.26 -19.76 18.53
CA ARG A 377 -17.03 -20.63 19.41
C ARG A 377 -17.83 -21.64 18.61
N HIS A 378 -18.53 -21.20 17.58
CA HIS A 378 -19.32 -22.11 16.73
C HIS A 378 -18.46 -23.23 16.14
N PHE A 379 -17.34 -22.90 15.49
CA PHE A 379 -16.43 -23.89 14.91
C PHE A 379 -15.73 -24.79 15.93
N LEU A 380 -15.69 -24.40 17.20
CA LEU A 380 -15.04 -25.18 18.25
C LEU A 380 -16.01 -25.90 19.18
N GLU A 381 -17.30 -25.55 19.19
CA GLU A 381 -18.35 -26.19 19.97
C GLU A 381 -19.10 -27.26 19.15
N ASP A 382 -19.24 -27.07 17.84
CA ASP A 382 -19.82 -28.08 16.94
C ASP A 382 -18.81 -29.22 16.64
N GLU A 383 -19.30 -30.46 16.70
CA GLU A 383 -18.45 -31.65 16.63
C GLU A 383 -17.85 -31.87 15.23
N GLU A 384 -18.59 -31.56 14.17
CA GLU A 384 -18.16 -31.76 12.79
C GLU A 384 -17.10 -30.72 12.39
N THR A 385 -17.36 -29.44 12.66
CA THR A 385 -16.44 -28.34 12.39
C THR A 385 -15.20 -28.39 13.29
N PHE A 386 -15.36 -28.78 14.57
CA PHE A 386 -14.21 -29.00 15.45
C PHE A 386 -13.32 -30.10 14.90
N ALA A 387 -13.86 -31.27 14.54
CA ALA A 387 -13.08 -32.38 13.99
C ALA A 387 -12.43 -32.03 12.64
N HIS A 388 -13.02 -31.10 11.87
CA HIS A 388 -12.43 -30.59 10.64
C HIS A 388 -11.15 -29.77 10.91
N PHE A 389 -11.20 -28.84 11.87
CA PHE A 389 -10.12 -27.89 12.12
C PHE A 389 -9.15 -28.27 13.23
N ALA A 390 -9.53 -29.15 14.13
CA ALA A 390 -8.81 -29.38 15.36
C ALA A 390 -9.05 -30.80 15.93
N MET A 391 -8.17 -31.20 16.84
CA MET A 391 -8.38 -32.35 17.70
C MET A 391 -7.78 -32.08 19.08
N VAL A 392 -8.29 -32.77 20.12
CA VAL A 392 -7.70 -32.70 21.45
C VAL A 392 -6.61 -33.76 21.59
N ARG A 393 -5.39 -33.35 21.95
CA ARG A 393 -4.29 -34.27 22.28
C ARG A 393 -3.60 -33.80 23.55
N GLN A 394 -3.45 -34.71 24.52
CA GLN A 394 -2.79 -34.43 25.81
C GLN A 394 -3.36 -33.20 26.55
N GLY A 395 -4.67 -32.97 26.43
CA GLY A 395 -5.34 -31.83 27.07
C GLY A 395 -5.14 -30.49 26.37
N GLY A 396 -4.51 -30.44 25.19
CA GLY A 396 -4.38 -29.25 24.35
C GLY A 396 -5.05 -29.41 22.98
N ILE A 397 -5.38 -28.29 22.34
CA ILE A 397 -5.88 -28.25 20.97
C ILE A 397 -4.71 -28.38 20.00
N VAL A 398 -4.81 -29.36 19.09
CA VAL A 398 -3.89 -29.51 17.95
C VAL A 398 -4.66 -29.17 16.68
N TRP A 399 -4.21 -28.13 15.99
CA TRP A 399 -4.83 -27.64 14.76
C TRP A 399 -4.52 -28.54 13.56
N ASN A 400 -5.54 -28.80 12.75
CA ASN A 400 -5.40 -29.33 11.40
C ASN A 400 -4.95 -28.21 10.46
N VAL A 401 -3.63 -28.01 10.37
CA VAL A 401 -3.03 -26.96 9.55
C VAL A 401 -3.49 -27.03 8.09
N GLY A 402 -3.66 -28.23 7.51
CA GLY A 402 -4.14 -28.36 6.13
C GLY A 402 -5.54 -27.80 5.91
N ALA A 403 -6.47 -28.07 6.83
CA ALA A 403 -7.82 -27.52 6.80
C ALA A 403 -7.81 -25.99 7.00
N LEU A 404 -7.03 -25.49 7.95
CA LEU A 404 -6.89 -24.05 8.19
C LEU A 404 -6.30 -23.33 6.98
N GLN A 405 -5.30 -23.91 6.30
CA GLN A 405 -4.75 -23.33 5.07
C GLN A 405 -5.76 -23.31 3.93
N ALA A 406 -6.58 -24.35 3.81
CA ALA A 406 -7.67 -24.38 2.82
C ALA A 406 -8.71 -23.29 3.10
N TRP A 407 -9.10 -23.13 4.38
CA TRP A 407 -10.01 -22.08 4.81
C TRP A 407 -9.42 -20.68 4.60
N LEU A 408 -8.14 -20.44 4.93
CA LEU A 408 -7.46 -19.16 4.69
C LEU A 408 -7.38 -18.80 3.19
N LYS A 409 -7.34 -19.78 2.29
CA LYS A 409 -7.42 -19.52 0.83
C LYS A 409 -8.82 -19.08 0.42
N LYS A 410 -9.87 -19.68 0.99
CA LYS A 410 -11.26 -19.24 0.80
C LYS A 410 -11.51 -17.86 1.40
N TYR A 411 -10.91 -17.59 2.55
CA TYR A 411 -10.88 -16.28 3.15
C TYR A 411 -10.20 -15.24 2.24
N ALA A 412 -9.02 -15.55 1.68
CA ALA A 412 -8.35 -14.66 0.73
C ALA A 412 -9.18 -14.42 -0.56
N GLU A 413 -9.94 -15.43 -1.02
CA GLU A 413 -10.89 -15.30 -2.12
C GLU A 413 -12.00 -14.28 -1.79
N LEU A 414 -12.63 -14.39 -0.61
CA LEU A 414 -13.59 -13.40 -0.11
C LEU A 414 -12.98 -11.99 -0.08
N GLN A 415 -11.81 -11.85 0.54
CA GLN A 415 -11.13 -10.55 0.68
C GLN A 415 -10.78 -9.94 -0.69
N SER A 416 -10.48 -10.77 -1.69
CA SER A 416 -10.21 -10.32 -3.06
C SER A 416 -11.46 -9.74 -3.75
N LEU A 417 -12.64 -10.31 -3.48
CA LEU A 417 -13.93 -9.83 -4.00
C LEU A 417 -14.36 -8.53 -3.31
N LEU A 418 -14.19 -8.43 -1.98
CA LEU A 418 -14.41 -7.19 -1.23
C LEU A 418 -13.50 -6.06 -1.75
N LEU A 419 -12.21 -6.35 -1.98
CA LEU A 419 -11.25 -5.40 -2.54
C LEU A 419 -11.64 -4.95 -3.96
N LEU A 420 -12.05 -5.89 -4.82
CA LEU A 420 -12.52 -5.60 -6.18
C LEU A 420 -13.71 -4.65 -6.16
N ARG A 421 -14.74 -4.97 -5.36
CA ARG A 421 -15.95 -4.15 -5.26
C ARG A 421 -15.65 -2.78 -4.68
N ALA A 422 -14.82 -2.69 -3.63
CA ALA A 422 -14.37 -1.41 -3.10
C ALA A 422 -13.66 -0.54 -4.15
N GLN A 423 -12.81 -1.13 -5.00
CA GLN A 423 -12.13 -0.39 -6.07
C GLN A 423 -13.07 0.14 -7.16
N MET A 424 -14.17 -0.57 -7.44
CA MET A 424 -15.03 -0.30 -8.59
C MET A 424 -16.35 0.40 -8.25
N LEU A 425 -16.88 0.25 -7.03
CA LEU A 425 -18.19 0.75 -6.63
C LEU A 425 -18.13 1.93 -5.65
N SER A 426 -16.99 2.18 -5.00
CA SER A 426 -16.89 3.19 -3.93
C SER A 426 -16.58 4.60 -4.42
N GLY A 427 -17.26 5.02 -5.49
CA GLY A 427 -17.04 6.34 -6.07
C GLY A 427 -15.79 6.39 -6.95
N ALA A 428 -15.04 7.49 -6.91
CA ALA A 428 -13.92 7.72 -7.82
C ALA A 428 -12.79 6.68 -7.57
N PRO A 429 -12.03 6.27 -8.59
CA PRO A 429 -11.05 5.22 -8.41
C PRO A 429 -9.89 5.73 -7.54
N SER A 430 -9.68 5.09 -6.39
CA SER A 430 -8.53 5.34 -5.51
C SER A 430 -7.22 4.79 -6.10
N ARG A 431 -6.08 5.11 -5.50
CA ARG A 431 -4.80 4.52 -5.91
C ARG A 431 -4.74 3.08 -5.43
N GLY A 432 -4.51 2.14 -6.34
CA GLY A 432 -4.47 0.71 -5.98
C GLY A 432 -3.49 0.38 -4.85
N THR A 433 -2.30 1.00 -4.84
CA THR A 433 -1.30 0.82 -3.75
C THR A 433 -1.76 1.31 -2.39
N GLU A 434 -2.70 2.25 -2.36
CA GLU A 434 -3.24 2.83 -1.14
C GLU A 434 -4.39 1.99 -0.61
N LEU A 435 -5.30 1.58 -1.50
CA LEU A 435 -6.46 0.74 -1.19
C LEU A 435 -6.05 -0.60 -0.56
N THR A 436 -5.01 -1.26 -1.10
CA THR A 436 -4.59 -2.58 -0.61
C THR A 436 -3.88 -2.55 0.75
N ALA A 437 -3.47 -1.37 1.22
CA ALA A 437 -2.72 -1.18 2.47
C ALA A 437 -3.54 -0.43 3.54
N MET A 438 -4.87 -0.43 3.41
CA MET A 438 -5.77 0.23 4.34
C MET A 438 -5.89 -0.55 5.66
N THR A 439 -5.96 0.18 6.78
CA THR A 439 -6.21 -0.42 8.10
C THR A 439 -7.64 -0.18 8.57
N TYR A 440 -8.24 -1.17 9.22
CA TYR A 440 -9.59 -1.03 9.79
C TYR A 440 -9.57 -0.51 11.23
N ARG A 441 -8.40 -0.50 11.86
CA ARG A 441 -8.17 0.00 13.21
C ARG A 441 -6.93 0.89 13.27
N ASN A 442 -6.87 1.70 14.31
CA ASN A 442 -5.72 2.53 14.59
C ASN A 442 -4.54 1.65 14.96
N THR A 443 -3.35 2.02 14.50
CA THR A 443 -2.10 1.30 14.81
C THR A 443 -1.10 2.28 15.39
N GLN A 444 -0.03 1.77 16.00
CA GLN A 444 1.01 2.63 16.57
C GLN A 444 1.65 3.56 15.51
N THR A 445 1.78 3.07 14.27
CA THR A 445 2.37 3.82 13.15
C THR A 445 1.37 4.62 12.33
N ARG A 446 0.07 4.35 12.49
CA ARG A 446 -1.02 5.08 11.84
C ARG A 446 -2.12 5.34 12.86
N PRO A 447 -2.11 6.50 13.54
CA PRO A 447 -3.07 6.84 14.58
C PRO A 447 -4.49 7.07 14.04
N THR A 448 -4.66 7.16 12.71
CA THR A 448 -5.97 7.26 12.06
C THR A 448 -6.13 6.10 11.10
N ARG A 449 -7.10 5.23 11.39
CA ARG A 449 -7.56 4.12 10.52
C ARG A 449 -8.17 4.62 9.21
N ASN A 450 -8.21 3.74 8.21
CA ASN A 450 -8.82 4.03 6.90
C ASN A 450 -10.30 3.66 6.84
N LEU A 451 -10.71 2.55 7.44
CA LEU A 451 -12.13 2.16 7.49
C LEU A 451 -12.83 2.89 8.63
N VAL A 452 -13.85 3.66 8.31
CA VAL A 452 -14.65 4.42 9.28
C VAL A 452 -16.13 4.34 8.94
N VAL A 453 -16.98 4.66 9.91
CA VAL A 453 -18.42 4.86 9.67
C VAL A 453 -18.78 6.35 9.72
N LEU A 454 -19.29 6.89 8.62
CA LEU A 454 -19.77 8.27 8.49
C LEU A 454 -21.30 8.27 8.44
N GLY A 455 -21.94 8.51 9.58
CA GLY A 455 -23.40 8.38 9.71
C GLY A 455 -23.82 6.92 9.51
N LYS A 456 -24.42 6.60 8.35
CA LYS A 456 -24.79 5.23 7.96
C LYS A 456 -23.80 4.59 6.97
N HIS A 457 -22.78 5.33 6.54
CA HIS A 457 -21.92 4.95 5.43
C HIS A 457 -20.61 4.35 5.93
N VAL A 458 -20.46 3.03 5.78
CA VAL A 458 -19.15 2.38 5.89
C VAL A 458 -18.28 2.90 4.75
N SER A 459 -17.18 3.58 5.11
CA SER A 459 -16.41 4.40 4.18
C SER A 459 -14.92 4.15 4.31
N LEU A 460 -14.22 4.13 3.17
CA LEU A 460 -12.77 4.07 3.09
C LEU A 460 -12.20 5.48 2.96
N LEU A 461 -11.37 5.91 3.91
CA LEU A 461 -10.65 7.18 3.85
C LEU A 461 -9.36 7.01 3.06
N CYS A 462 -9.33 7.60 1.85
CA CYS A 462 -8.12 7.75 1.07
C CYS A 462 -7.42 9.08 1.41
N GLN A 463 -6.10 9.06 1.53
CA GLN A 463 -5.20 10.20 1.67
C GLN A 463 -4.66 10.61 0.30
N TYR A 464 -5.04 11.80 -0.15
CA TYR A 464 -4.53 12.33 -1.42
C TYR A 464 -3.10 12.90 -1.29
N LEU A 465 -2.10 12.04 -1.38
CA LEU A 465 -0.68 12.39 -1.20
C LEU A 465 -0.10 13.38 -2.24
N LYS A 466 -0.80 13.65 -3.36
CA LYS A 466 -0.26 14.48 -4.46
C LYS A 466 -0.17 15.97 -4.08
N THR A 467 -1.03 16.44 -3.19
CA THR A 467 -0.99 17.81 -2.65
C THR A 467 -0.39 17.87 -1.24
N THR A 468 -0.23 16.75 -0.53
CA THR A 468 0.37 16.72 0.83
C THR A 468 1.76 17.38 0.84
N ALA A 469 2.56 17.18 -0.22
CA ALA A 469 3.87 17.80 -0.35
C ALA A 469 3.82 19.35 -0.50
N LEU A 470 2.69 19.91 -0.94
CA LEU A 470 2.48 21.35 -1.14
C LEU A 470 1.75 22.01 0.04
N THR A 471 0.80 21.31 0.67
CA THR A 471 -0.09 21.86 1.71
C THR A 471 0.27 21.45 3.13
N GLY A 472 1.18 20.47 3.31
CA GLY A 472 1.59 19.96 4.62
C GLY A 472 0.48 19.26 5.42
N LYS A 473 -0.66 18.97 4.78
CA LYS A 473 -1.85 18.35 5.39
C LYS A 473 -2.42 17.30 4.44
N ASP A 474 -2.72 16.12 4.96
CA ASP A 474 -3.41 15.07 4.20
C ASP A 474 -4.87 15.42 3.99
N LYS A 475 -5.29 15.36 2.72
CA LYS A 475 -6.71 15.43 2.37
C LYS A 475 -7.31 14.04 2.51
N LEU A 476 -8.22 13.88 3.47
CA LEU A 476 -9.02 12.67 3.63
C LEU A 476 -10.23 12.75 2.71
N ILE A 477 -10.33 11.79 1.78
CA ILE A 477 -11.42 11.67 0.83
C ILE A 477 -12.19 10.40 1.19
N PRO A 478 -13.46 10.50 1.63
CA PRO A 478 -14.26 9.33 1.96
C PRO A 478 -14.80 8.67 0.68
N HIS A 479 -14.68 7.35 0.64
CA HIS A 479 -15.22 6.49 -0.41
C HIS A 479 -16.25 5.53 0.21
N ALA A 480 -17.53 5.87 0.08
CA ALA A 480 -18.62 5.05 0.62
C ALA A 480 -18.71 3.70 -0.10
N LEU A 481 -18.73 2.60 0.65
CA LEU A 481 -18.96 1.24 0.12
C LEU A 481 -20.45 1.04 -0.21
N ASP A 482 -20.78 0.21 -1.20
CA ASP A 482 -22.17 -0.21 -1.49
C ASP A 482 -22.72 -1.05 -0.32
N ALA A 483 -24.05 -1.19 -0.21
CA ALA A 483 -24.67 -1.79 0.98
C ALA A 483 -24.24 -3.24 1.22
N ILE A 484 -24.12 -4.04 0.15
CA ILE A 484 -23.71 -5.45 0.24
C ILE A 484 -22.26 -5.56 0.70
N THR A 485 -21.35 -4.84 0.04
CA THR A 485 -19.92 -4.85 0.39
C THR A 485 -19.71 -4.33 1.82
N SER A 486 -20.45 -3.29 2.22
CA SER A 486 -20.40 -2.72 3.57
C SER A 486 -20.78 -3.75 4.61
N ASP A 487 -21.93 -4.41 4.44
CA ASP A 487 -22.45 -5.34 5.45
C ASP A 487 -21.56 -6.58 5.56
N ILE A 488 -21.20 -7.21 4.43
CA ILE A 488 -20.31 -8.39 4.45
C ILE A 488 -18.94 -8.02 5.05
N LEU A 489 -18.39 -6.83 4.78
CA LEU A 489 -17.12 -6.41 5.39
C LEU A 489 -17.24 -6.23 6.91
N VAL A 490 -18.35 -5.67 7.41
CA VAL A 490 -18.59 -5.56 8.86
C VAL A 490 -18.74 -6.94 9.49
N GLN A 491 -19.52 -7.84 8.88
CA GLN A 491 -19.66 -9.22 9.35
C GLN A 491 -18.32 -9.97 9.33
N ASP A 492 -17.51 -9.80 8.28
CA ASP A 492 -16.16 -10.37 8.17
C ASP A 492 -15.28 -9.96 9.35
N LEU A 493 -15.18 -8.65 9.61
CA LEU A 493 -14.30 -8.15 10.66
C LEU A 493 -14.79 -8.51 12.08
N ALA A 494 -16.11 -8.61 12.27
CA ALA A 494 -16.72 -8.98 13.54
C ALA A 494 -16.66 -10.49 13.81
N LEU A 495 -16.96 -11.33 12.82
CA LEU A 495 -17.14 -12.78 12.98
C LEU A 495 -15.95 -13.59 12.48
N ALA A 496 -15.54 -13.40 11.23
CA ALA A 496 -14.58 -14.28 10.56
C ALA A 496 -13.12 -13.93 10.86
N ARG A 497 -12.81 -12.64 11.01
CA ARG A 497 -11.44 -12.16 11.25
C ARG A 497 -10.78 -12.79 12.49
N PRO A 498 -11.46 -12.94 13.64
CA PRO A 498 -10.89 -13.57 14.83
C PRO A 498 -10.47 -15.02 14.57
N PHE A 499 -11.28 -15.79 13.84
CA PHE A 499 -10.89 -17.15 13.43
C PHE A 499 -9.72 -17.12 12.43
N ALA A 500 -9.70 -16.16 11.50
CA ALA A 500 -8.57 -15.98 10.58
C ALA A 500 -7.26 -15.65 11.30
N GLU A 501 -7.28 -14.85 12.38
CA GLU A 501 -6.11 -14.57 13.22
C GLU A 501 -5.56 -15.86 13.88
N ILE A 502 -6.44 -16.71 14.42
CA ILE A 502 -6.08 -18.02 15.00
C ILE A 502 -5.51 -18.93 13.91
N ALA A 503 -6.19 -19.04 12.78
CA ALA A 503 -5.77 -19.86 11.65
C ALA A 503 -4.41 -19.44 11.11
N ALA A 504 -4.16 -18.13 10.98
CA ALA A 504 -2.88 -17.58 10.55
C ALA A 504 -1.77 -17.91 11.57
N LYS A 505 -2.03 -17.74 12.87
CA LYS A 505 -1.07 -18.10 13.93
C LYS A 505 -0.69 -19.58 13.90
N ALA A 506 -1.66 -20.47 13.66
CA ALA A 506 -1.43 -21.91 13.54
C ALA A 506 -0.69 -22.30 12.25
N CYS A 507 -1.00 -21.64 11.12
CA CYS A 507 -0.39 -21.91 9.82
C CYS A 507 1.01 -21.32 9.66
N PHE A 508 1.32 -20.23 10.38
CA PHE A 508 2.56 -19.46 10.24
C PHE A 508 3.21 -19.16 11.61
N PRO A 509 3.57 -20.19 12.40
CA PRO A 509 4.05 -20.01 13.78
C PRO A 509 5.34 -19.19 13.89
N ASP A 510 6.21 -19.26 12.88
CA ASP A 510 7.50 -18.56 12.86
C ASP A 510 7.43 -17.17 12.18
N ARG A 511 6.23 -16.72 11.80
CA ARG A 511 6.01 -15.47 11.04
C ARG A 511 4.93 -14.61 11.69
N PRO A 512 5.20 -14.01 12.85
CA PRO A 512 4.23 -13.18 13.57
C PRO A 512 3.76 -11.97 12.75
N GLU A 513 4.57 -11.51 11.79
CA GLU A 513 4.21 -10.42 10.90
C GLU A 513 2.99 -10.74 10.03
N VAL A 514 2.73 -12.02 9.72
CA VAL A 514 1.54 -12.45 8.96
C VAL A 514 0.29 -12.27 9.80
N VAL A 515 0.32 -12.66 11.08
CA VAL A 515 -0.81 -12.49 12.01
C VAL A 515 -1.16 -11.01 12.18
N ASP A 516 -0.15 -10.13 12.21
CA ASP A 516 -0.36 -8.69 12.28
C ASP A 516 -1.04 -8.11 11.03
N LEU A 517 -0.96 -8.77 9.87
CA LEU A 517 -1.73 -8.37 8.69
C LEU A 517 -3.23 -8.54 8.97
N TYR A 518 -3.64 -9.73 9.42
CA TYR A 518 -5.02 -10.04 9.79
C TYR A 518 -5.53 -9.12 10.91
N ARG A 519 -4.68 -8.84 11.90
CA ARG A 519 -5.07 -7.99 13.03
C ARG A 519 -5.38 -6.54 12.65
N ASN A 520 -4.74 -5.99 11.61
CA ASN A 520 -4.75 -4.54 11.38
C ASN A 520 -5.34 -4.09 10.03
N HIS A 521 -5.24 -4.91 8.98
CA HIS A 521 -5.56 -4.48 7.61
C HIS A 521 -7.00 -4.85 7.20
N VAL A 522 -7.63 -3.98 6.41
CA VAL A 522 -8.98 -4.21 5.88
C VAL A 522 -8.98 -5.42 4.95
N PHE A 523 -8.05 -5.44 3.99
CA PHE A 523 -7.94 -6.50 2.99
C PHE A 523 -6.63 -7.28 3.19
N VAL A 524 -6.73 -8.60 3.35
CA VAL A 524 -5.59 -9.47 3.61
C VAL A 524 -5.62 -10.63 2.63
N ASN A 525 -4.48 -10.89 1.97
CA ASN A 525 -4.29 -12.10 1.18
C ASN A 525 -3.73 -13.21 2.11
N TYR A 526 -3.57 -14.42 1.59
CA TYR A 526 -3.21 -15.62 2.36
C TYR A 526 -2.00 -15.48 3.32
N ASP A 527 -0.92 -14.83 2.90
CA ASP A 527 0.30 -14.66 3.71
C ASP A 527 0.98 -13.28 3.56
N ARG A 528 0.29 -12.36 2.87
CA ARG A 528 0.76 -11.01 2.54
C ARG A 528 -0.43 -10.09 2.28
N LEU A 529 -0.16 -8.80 2.06
CA LEU A 529 -1.18 -7.89 1.52
C LEU A 529 -1.33 -8.08 0.02
N PHE A 530 -2.50 -7.72 -0.52
CA PHE A 530 -2.68 -7.55 -1.94
C PHE A 530 -1.79 -6.41 -2.47
N ASP A 531 -1.34 -6.52 -3.71
CA ASP A 531 -0.68 -5.43 -4.42
C ASP A 531 -1.50 -4.97 -5.65
N SER A 532 -1.01 -3.95 -6.35
CA SER A 532 -1.69 -3.43 -7.54
C SER A 532 -1.72 -4.42 -8.72
N LYS A 533 -0.79 -5.39 -8.76
CA LYS A 533 -0.79 -6.45 -9.78
C LYS A 533 -1.89 -7.46 -9.46
N ASP A 534 -2.03 -7.87 -8.20
CA ASP A 534 -3.10 -8.75 -7.76
C ASP A 534 -4.46 -8.13 -8.08
N LEU A 535 -4.67 -6.87 -7.70
CA LEU A 535 -5.93 -6.16 -7.97
C LEU A 535 -6.21 -6.07 -9.48
N SER A 536 -5.21 -5.77 -10.30
CA SER A 536 -5.39 -5.77 -11.77
C SER A 536 -5.73 -7.17 -12.31
N LEU A 537 -5.14 -8.23 -11.75
CA LEU A 537 -5.45 -9.61 -12.13
C LEU A 537 -6.86 -10.01 -11.71
N ILE A 538 -7.29 -9.63 -10.52
CA ILE A 538 -8.65 -9.87 -10.01
C ILE A 538 -9.67 -9.15 -10.90
N MET A 539 -9.47 -7.86 -11.17
CA MET A 539 -10.34 -7.08 -12.08
C MET A 539 -10.45 -7.75 -13.45
N SER A 540 -9.32 -8.16 -14.03
CA SER A 540 -9.32 -8.81 -15.34
C SER A 540 -9.99 -10.18 -15.31
N ARG A 541 -9.83 -10.96 -14.24
CA ARG A 541 -10.44 -12.28 -14.07
C ARG A 541 -11.97 -12.20 -14.12
N HIS A 542 -12.55 -11.17 -13.52
CA HIS A 542 -13.99 -11.01 -13.43
C HIS A 542 -14.60 -10.25 -14.61
N SER A 543 -13.86 -9.32 -15.24
CA SER A 543 -14.40 -8.57 -16.38
C SER A 543 -14.24 -9.29 -17.71
N LEU A 544 -13.16 -10.05 -17.93
CA LEU A 544 -12.84 -10.66 -19.22
C LEU A 544 -13.92 -11.62 -19.72
N PRO A 545 -14.55 -12.49 -18.89
CA PRO A 545 -15.57 -13.41 -19.37
C PRO A 545 -16.85 -12.71 -19.88
N ILE A 546 -17.19 -11.54 -19.32
CA ILE A 546 -18.43 -10.81 -19.62
C ILE A 546 -18.20 -9.74 -20.68
N MET A 547 -17.19 -8.89 -20.46
CA MET A 547 -16.91 -7.73 -21.30
C MET A 547 -16.01 -8.07 -22.50
N HIS A 548 -15.51 -9.31 -22.57
CA HIS A 548 -14.46 -9.73 -23.51
C HIS A 548 -13.18 -8.87 -23.45
N PHE A 549 -13.03 -8.11 -22.36
CA PHE A 549 -11.95 -7.18 -22.10
C PHE A 549 -11.52 -7.27 -20.63
N GLY A 550 -10.23 -7.47 -20.41
CA GLY A 550 -9.62 -7.51 -19.08
C GLY A 550 -9.41 -6.11 -18.50
N LEU A 551 -10.25 -5.71 -17.55
CA LEU A 551 -10.10 -4.48 -16.80
C LEU A 551 -8.89 -4.60 -15.88
N THR A 552 -8.11 -3.53 -15.83
CA THR A 552 -6.99 -3.35 -14.91
C THR A 552 -7.22 -2.02 -14.19
N ILE A 553 -6.44 -1.74 -13.14
CA ILE A 553 -6.53 -0.45 -12.43
C ILE A 553 -6.41 0.75 -13.40
N ASN A 554 -5.56 0.63 -14.42
CA ASN A 554 -5.32 1.71 -15.38
C ASN A 554 -6.44 1.87 -16.40
N SER A 555 -6.91 0.78 -17.02
CA SER A 555 -8.04 0.86 -17.97
C SER A 555 -9.31 1.28 -17.24
N TRP A 556 -9.55 0.74 -16.04
CA TRP A 556 -10.68 1.12 -15.21
C TRP A 556 -10.70 2.60 -14.88
N ARG A 557 -9.56 3.19 -14.49
CA ARG A 557 -9.48 4.61 -14.19
C ARG A 557 -9.95 5.46 -15.38
N HIS A 558 -9.54 5.14 -16.59
CA HIS A 558 -9.95 5.89 -17.79
C HIS A 558 -11.42 5.68 -18.12
N ILE A 559 -11.88 4.44 -18.14
CA ILE A 559 -13.25 4.03 -18.47
C ILE A 559 -14.25 4.64 -17.47
N GLN A 560 -14.00 4.45 -16.17
CA GLN A 560 -14.86 4.97 -15.11
C GLN A 560 -14.88 6.51 -15.12
N THR A 561 -13.74 7.17 -15.30
CA THR A 561 -13.69 8.64 -15.39
C THR A 561 -14.51 9.15 -16.57
N ALA A 562 -14.48 8.46 -17.71
CA ALA A 562 -15.28 8.82 -18.87
C ALA A 562 -16.78 8.76 -18.55
N TRP A 563 -17.28 7.65 -17.99
CA TRP A 563 -18.68 7.52 -17.59
C TRP A 563 -19.09 8.52 -16.52
N LYS A 564 -18.28 8.71 -15.48
CA LYS A 564 -18.62 9.64 -14.39
C LYS A 564 -18.85 11.07 -14.85
N ARG A 565 -18.06 11.55 -15.82
CA ARG A 565 -18.26 12.87 -16.44
C ARG A 565 -19.56 13.00 -17.22
N LYS A 566 -20.13 11.89 -17.69
CA LYS A 566 -21.38 11.87 -18.47
C LYS A 566 -22.61 11.58 -17.62
N LEU A 567 -22.40 10.95 -16.47
CA LEU A 567 -23.45 10.52 -15.55
C LEU A 567 -23.60 11.43 -14.31
N GLY A 568 -23.01 12.64 -14.31
CA GLY A 568 -23.15 13.59 -13.19
C GLY A 568 -22.58 13.11 -11.86
N CYS A 569 -21.64 12.17 -11.90
CA CYS A 569 -21.04 11.56 -10.71
C CYS A 569 -19.78 12.30 -10.21
N ALA A 570 -19.43 13.45 -10.80
CA ALA A 570 -18.31 14.26 -10.34
C ALA A 570 -18.72 15.08 -9.11
N VAL A 571 -17.78 15.29 -8.18
CA VAL A 571 -18.06 15.99 -6.92
C VAL A 571 -18.47 17.44 -7.21
N GLU A 572 -17.87 18.05 -8.23
CA GLU A 572 -18.20 19.39 -8.70
C GLU A 572 -19.65 19.49 -9.19
N ASP A 573 -20.11 18.51 -9.98
CA ASP A 573 -21.49 18.45 -10.48
C ASP A 573 -22.49 18.28 -9.32
N VAL A 574 -22.15 17.43 -8.33
CA VAL A 574 -22.97 17.21 -7.13
C VAL A 574 -23.05 18.47 -6.25
N ILE A 575 -21.93 19.19 -6.08
CA ILE A 575 -21.90 20.45 -5.33
C ILE A 575 -22.69 21.54 -6.05
N GLU A 576 -22.70 21.56 -7.38
CA GLU A 576 -23.51 22.51 -8.16
C GLU A 576 -25.01 22.24 -8.05
N MET A 577 -25.43 20.97 -8.01
CA MET A 577 -26.84 20.61 -7.78
C MET A 577 -27.33 20.95 -6.36
N ASP A 578 -26.47 20.83 -5.34
CA ASP A 578 -26.79 21.15 -3.93
C ASP A 578 -26.87 22.67 -3.65
N ARG A 579 -26.59 23.51 -4.66
CA ARG A 579 -26.70 24.98 -4.61
C ARG A 579 -28.07 25.52 -5.04
N GLU A 580 -28.96 24.69 -5.57
CA GLU A 580 -30.33 25.11 -5.92
C GLU A 580 -31.24 25.14 -4.66
N ASP A 581 -31.13 26.27 -3.95
CA ASP A 581 -31.97 26.87 -2.88
C ASP A 581 -32.88 26.00 -1.98
N ASN A 582 -32.56 26.00 -0.68
CA ASN A 582 -33.49 25.66 0.42
C ASN A 582 -34.38 26.87 0.76
N VAL A 583 -35.70 26.67 0.78
CA VAL A 583 -36.74 27.70 0.99
C VAL A 583 -36.58 28.44 2.33
N GLU A 584 -36.02 27.78 3.35
CA GLU A 584 -35.76 28.39 4.67
C GLU A 584 -34.62 29.44 4.65
N ALA A 585 -33.60 29.26 3.81
CA ALA A 585 -32.51 30.22 3.66
C ALA A 585 -32.98 31.50 2.95
N LEU A 586 -33.91 31.36 1.99
CA LEU A 586 -34.58 32.49 1.34
C LEU A 586 -35.50 33.25 2.30
N GLN A 587 -36.11 32.59 3.28
CA GLN A 587 -36.93 33.22 4.32
C GLN A 587 -36.13 34.00 5.37
N ALA A 588 -34.90 33.59 5.66
CA ALA A 588 -34.03 34.26 6.64
C ALA A 588 -33.34 35.53 6.12
N GLY A 589 -33.55 35.92 4.85
CA GLY A 589 -32.94 37.13 4.28
C GLY A 589 -31.43 37.06 4.08
N HIS A 590 -30.83 35.89 4.27
CA HIS A 590 -29.42 35.61 3.99
C HIS A 590 -29.32 34.74 2.74
N SER A 591 -28.76 35.24 1.65
CA SER A 591 -28.31 34.33 0.59
C SER A 591 -27.13 33.52 1.14
N ARG A 592 -27.12 32.19 0.93
CA ARG A 592 -25.96 31.32 1.24
C ARG A 592 -24.68 31.83 0.56
N SER A 593 -24.82 32.61 -0.53
CA SER A 593 -23.74 33.33 -1.20
C SER A 593 -23.08 34.44 -0.38
N THR A 594 -23.80 35.05 0.57
CA THR A 594 -23.25 36.11 1.44
C THR A 594 -22.54 35.50 2.64
N GLU A 595 -23.07 34.41 3.20
CA GLU A 595 -22.46 33.70 4.33
C GLU A 595 -21.14 33.00 3.94
N ASN A 596 -21.10 32.35 2.77
CA ASN A 596 -19.86 31.76 2.24
C ASN A 596 -18.84 32.80 1.72
N ARG A 597 -19.28 34.02 1.40
CA ARG A 597 -18.37 35.11 0.98
C ARG A 597 -17.69 35.80 2.14
N VAL A 598 -18.26 35.71 3.35
CA VAL A 598 -17.60 36.12 4.60
C VAL A 598 -16.56 35.08 5.07
N TYR A 599 -16.74 33.80 4.71
CA TYR A 599 -15.81 32.71 5.08
C TYR A 599 -14.90 32.16 3.96
N GLY A 600 -15.00 32.66 2.72
CA GLY A 600 -13.93 32.59 1.72
C GLY A 600 -13.18 31.26 1.58
N ILE A 601 -13.88 30.14 1.39
CA ILE A 601 -13.23 28.83 1.20
C ILE A 601 -13.05 28.59 -0.30
N SER A 602 -11.84 28.82 -0.83
CA SER A 602 -11.44 28.27 -2.14
C SER A 602 -11.24 26.76 -2.03
N VAL A 603 -11.40 26.03 -3.14
CA VAL A 603 -11.20 24.58 -3.22
C VAL A 603 -9.77 24.16 -2.78
N GLU A 604 -8.81 25.09 -2.78
CA GLU A 604 -7.48 24.89 -2.22
C GLU A 604 -7.41 24.93 -0.68
N ALA A 605 -8.35 25.60 0.01
CA ALA A 605 -8.34 25.77 1.47
C ALA A 605 -8.88 24.58 2.27
N LEU A 606 -9.39 23.53 1.61
CA LEU A 606 -9.99 22.34 2.22
C LEU A 606 -8.94 21.33 2.72
N ALA A 607 -8.13 21.76 3.68
CA ALA A 607 -7.30 20.87 4.47
C ALA A 607 -8.05 20.52 5.77
N GLY A 608 -8.65 19.32 5.77
CA GLY A 608 -9.79 18.98 6.61
C GLY A 608 -11.05 19.33 5.82
N ALA A 609 -11.75 18.33 5.29
CA ALA A 609 -13.05 18.58 4.70
C ALA A 609 -13.89 19.28 5.79
N ALA A 610 -14.35 20.51 5.54
CA ALA A 610 -15.44 21.04 6.34
C ALA A 610 -16.54 19.98 6.35
N GLU A 611 -17.17 19.74 7.51
CA GLU A 611 -18.24 18.75 7.67
C GLU A 611 -19.22 18.78 6.49
N ASP A 612 -19.53 19.99 6.01
CA ASP A 612 -20.42 20.32 4.90
C ASP A 612 -20.04 19.71 3.53
N VAL A 613 -18.80 19.27 3.31
CA VAL A 613 -18.33 18.70 2.02
C VAL A 613 -18.30 17.17 2.04
N LEU A 614 -18.27 16.55 3.22
CA LEU A 614 -18.30 15.09 3.35
C LEU A 614 -19.57 14.48 2.69
N PRO A 615 -20.78 15.05 2.85
CA PRO A 615 -21.97 14.56 2.16
C PRO A 615 -21.83 14.53 0.64
N ALA A 616 -21.13 15.50 0.03
CA ALA A 616 -20.95 15.54 -1.43
C ALA A 616 -20.11 14.36 -1.95
N TYR A 617 -19.04 13.98 -1.23
CA TYR A 617 -18.25 12.79 -1.57
C TYR A 617 -19.06 11.49 -1.42
N LEU A 618 -19.84 11.38 -0.35
CA LEU A 618 -20.73 10.23 -0.14
C LEU A 618 -21.81 10.15 -1.23
N ASN A 619 -22.42 11.28 -1.58
CA ASN A 619 -23.39 11.39 -2.66
C ASN A 619 -22.81 10.98 -4.03
N ALA A 620 -21.57 11.37 -4.34
CA ALA A 620 -20.91 10.97 -5.57
C ALA A 620 -20.65 9.44 -5.65
N SER A 621 -20.35 8.79 -4.51
CA SER A 621 -20.29 7.32 -4.45
C SER A 621 -21.67 6.70 -4.65
N MET A 622 -22.70 7.23 -4.00
CA MET A 622 -24.06 6.73 -4.11
C MET A 622 -24.65 6.88 -5.52
N GLU A 623 -24.41 8.00 -6.21
CA GLU A 623 -24.88 8.21 -7.57
C GLU A 623 -24.24 7.23 -8.55
N TRP A 624 -22.93 7.00 -8.39
CA TRP A 624 -22.24 5.97 -9.13
C TRP A 624 -22.84 4.57 -8.89
N GLN A 625 -23.17 4.24 -7.64
CA GLN A 625 -23.82 2.96 -7.27
C GLN A 625 -25.21 2.81 -7.89
N ARG A 626 -26.02 3.88 -7.91
CA ARG A 626 -27.33 3.89 -8.58
C ARG A 626 -27.22 3.59 -10.06
N HIS A 627 -26.27 4.22 -10.75
CA HIS A 627 -26.01 3.93 -12.16
C HIS A 627 -25.54 2.50 -12.37
N CYS A 628 -24.69 1.98 -11.50
CA CYS A 628 -24.22 0.59 -11.53
C CYS A 628 -25.31 -0.43 -11.17
N GLN A 629 -26.52 0.02 -10.78
CA GLN A 629 -27.65 -0.82 -10.35
C GLN A 629 -27.32 -1.71 -9.15
N VAL A 630 -26.42 -1.25 -8.27
CA VAL A 630 -26.08 -1.96 -7.02
C VAL A 630 -26.78 -1.32 -5.82
N PRO A 631 -26.98 -2.08 -4.72
CA PRO A 631 -27.57 -1.55 -3.49
C PRO A 631 -26.75 -0.40 -2.92
N VAL A 632 -27.38 0.74 -2.71
CA VAL A 632 -26.67 2.02 -2.45
C VAL A 632 -26.21 2.10 -1.00
N SER A 633 -25.04 2.71 -0.78
CA SER A 633 -24.49 2.95 0.56
C SER A 633 -25.49 3.59 1.52
N GLY A 634 -25.40 3.23 2.81
CA GLY A 634 -26.23 3.81 3.87
C GLY A 634 -27.64 3.22 4.00
N GLN A 635 -28.00 2.25 3.16
CA GLN A 635 -29.17 1.40 3.38
C GLN A 635 -28.86 0.44 4.54
N SER A 636 -29.53 0.63 5.69
CA SER A 636 -29.42 -0.23 6.89
C SER A 636 -30.13 -1.58 6.66
N THR A 637 -29.72 -2.33 5.65
CA THR A 637 -30.31 -3.61 5.27
C THR A 637 -29.22 -4.66 5.18
N SER A 638 -29.49 -5.84 5.76
CA SER A 638 -28.65 -7.03 5.64
C SER A 638 -28.35 -7.34 4.17
N TYR A 639 -27.16 -7.85 3.88
CA TYR A 639 -26.82 -8.32 2.54
C TYR A 639 -27.82 -9.37 2.02
N LYS A 640 -28.52 -10.09 2.91
CA LYS A 640 -29.57 -11.06 2.56
C LYS A 640 -30.84 -10.42 2.01
N THR A 641 -31.17 -9.20 2.46
CA THR A 641 -32.38 -8.47 2.04
C THR A 641 -32.09 -7.39 1.01
N ALA A 642 -30.84 -6.93 0.93
CA ALA A 642 -30.42 -5.86 0.04
C ALA A 642 -30.06 -6.33 -1.38
N GLN A 643 -29.99 -7.64 -1.66
CA GLN A 643 -29.55 -8.16 -2.97
C GLN A 643 -30.36 -7.52 -4.11
N ALA A 644 -29.67 -6.92 -5.08
CA ALA A 644 -30.33 -6.31 -6.24
C ALA A 644 -31.03 -7.36 -7.11
N HIS A 645 -30.54 -8.60 -7.05
CA HIS A 645 -31.05 -9.75 -7.80
C HIS A 645 -31.18 -10.95 -6.85
N PRO A 646 -32.39 -11.35 -6.42
CA PRO A 646 -32.56 -12.58 -5.66
C PRO A 646 -32.12 -13.79 -6.49
N PRO A 647 -31.55 -14.84 -5.87
CA PRO A 647 -31.11 -16.02 -6.60
C PRO A 647 -32.27 -16.59 -7.42
N SER A 648 -32.00 -16.87 -8.70
CA SER A 648 -32.99 -17.54 -9.57
C SER A 648 -33.37 -18.89 -8.95
N PRO A 649 -34.67 -19.27 -8.91
CA PRO A 649 -35.05 -20.59 -8.45
C PRO A 649 -34.36 -21.66 -9.32
N PRO A 650 -33.96 -22.81 -8.75
CA PRO A 650 -33.36 -23.88 -9.53
C PRO A 650 -34.30 -24.26 -10.69
N PRO A 651 -33.77 -24.53 -11.89
CA PRO A 651 -34.61 -24.81 -13.04
C PRO A 651 -35.50 -26.03 -12.75
N SER A 652 -36.81 -25.82 -12.86
CA SER A 652 -37.81 -26.90 -12.82
C SER A 652 -37.45 -27.94 -13.89
N PRO A 653 -37.45 -29.25 -13.58
CA PRO A 653 -37.13 -30.27 -14.57
C PRO A 653 -38.20 -30.28 -15.67
N THR A 654 -37.86 -29.73 -16.82
CA THR A 654 -38.67 -29.83 -18.04
C THR A 654 -38.65 -31.29 -18.50
N ALA A 655 -39.83 -31.91 -18.49
CA ALA A 655 -40.02 -33.26 -18.99
C ALA A 655 -39.64 -33.34 -20.49
N PRO A 656 -38.82 -34.31 -20.91
CA PRO A 656 -38.53 -34.54 -22.33
C PRO A 656 -39.77 -35.12 -23.06
N PRO A 657 -39.94 -34.84 -24.36
CA PRO A 657 -41.08 -35.30 -25.14
C PRO A 657 -41.05 -36.82 -25.35
N ALA A 658 -42.25 -37.41 -25.41
CA ALA A 658 -42.48 -38.85 -25.47
C ALA A 658 -41.94 -39.50 -26.78
N PRO A 659 -41.23 -40.63 -26.70
CA PRO A 659 -40.86 -41.44 -27.86
C PRO A 659 -41.99 -42.39 -28.31
N GLU A 660 -42.08 -42.64 -29.61
CA GLU A 660 -42.98 -43.60 -30.25
C GLU A 660 -42.68 -45.08 -29.88
N PRO A 661 -43.66 -45.99 -30.02
CA PRO A 661 -43.66 -47.27 -29.32
C PRO A 661 -43.08 -48.41 -30.16
N ARG A 662 -42.08 -49.15 -29.66
CA ARG A 662 -41.78 -50.53 -30.12
C ARG A 662 -41.33 -51.48 -28.99
N GLU A 663 -42.30 -52.32 -28.62
CA GLU A 663 -42.27 -53.73 -28.19
C GLU A 663 -41.17 -54.29 -27.25
N ASN A 664 -41.59 -54.44 -25.99
CA ASN A 664 -41.57 -55.66 -25.16
C ASN A 664 -40.36 -56.62 -25.23
N LYS A 665 -39.51 -56.53 -24.19
CA LYS A 665 -39.24 -57.68 -23.30
C LYS A 665 -39.23 -57.21 -21.84
N ARG A 666 -40.04 -57.86 -21.00
CA ARG A 666 -40.11 -57.59 -19.55
C ARG A 666 -38.75 -57.80 -18.88
N PRO A 667 -38.27 -56.89 -18.01
CA PRO A 667 -37.12 -57.15 -17.16
C PRO A 667 -37.54 -57.93 -15.92
N VAL A 668 -36.80 -59.00 -15.64
CA VAL A 668 -36.74 -59.65 -14.33
C VAL A 668 -35.80 -58.80 -13.46
N ALA A 669 -36.30 -58.38 -12.30
CA ALA A 669 -35.53 -57.65 -11.31
C ALA A 669 -34.36 -58.49 -10.80
N TYR A 670 -33.15 -57.91 -10.79
CA TYR A 670 -32.17 -58.14 -9.74
C TYR A 670 -31.30 -56.89 -9.56
N SER A 671 -31.32 -56.37 -8.34
CA SER A 671 -30.32 -55.45 -7.81
C SER A 671 -28.94 -56.11 -7.83
N MET A 672 -27.89 -55.39 -8.21
CA MET A 672 -26.54 -55.60 -7.68
C MET A 672 -25.76 -54.27 -7.64
N PRO A 673 -24.81 -54.11 -6.70
CA PRO A 673 -24.36 -52.83 -6.17
C PRO A 673 -23.10 -52.27 -6.85
N THR A 674 -23.08 -50.94 -6.98
CA THR A 674 -22.04 -50.08 -7.56
C THR A 674 -20.64 -50.20 -6.92
N LYS A 675 -20.50 -50.93 -5.79
CA LYS A 675 -19.23 -51.13 -5.07
C LYS A 675 -18.29 -52.15 -5.72
N ALA A 676 -18.79 -53.15 -6.47
CA ALA A 676 -17.94 -54.18 -7.06
C ALA A 676 -17.16 -53.68 -8.29
N VAL A 677 -17.77 -52.79 -9.09
CA VAL A 677 -17.12 -52.20 -10.28
C VAL A 677 -16.08 -51.15 -9.89
N GLN A 678 -16.37 -50.34 -8.85
CA GLN A 678 -15.38 -49.42 -8.28
C GLN A 678 -14.20 -50.15 -7.64
N LYS A 679 -14.45 -51.26 -6.93
CA LYS A 679 -13.37 -52.06 -6.35
C LYS A 679 -12.48 -52.69 -7.42
N ALA A 680 -13.05 -53.21 -8.50
CA ALA A 680 -12.27 -53.75 -9.62
C ALA A 680 -11.43 -52.69 -10.35
N MET A 681 -11.92 -51.45 -10.48
CA MET A 681 -11.13 -50.33 -11.02
C MET A 681 -10.00 -49.90 -10.08
N VAL A 682 -10.24 -49.85 -8.77
CA VAL A 682 -9.22 -49.53 -7.76
C VAL A 682 -8.15 -50.63 -7.71
N ASP A 683 -8.55 -51.90 -7.70
CA ASP A 683 -7.62 -53.03 -7.69
C ASP A 683 -6.76 -53.09 -8.98
N ALA A 684 -7.31 -52.69 -10.14
CA ALA A 684 -6.56 -52.60 -11.39
C ALA A 684 -5.55 -51.44 -11.43
N VAL A 685 -5.81 -50.36 -10.69
CA VAL A 685 -4.87 -49.22 -10.52
C VAL A 685 -3.81 -49.56 -9.48
N VAL A 686 -4.18 -50.24 -8.40
CA VAL A 686 -3.26 -50.71 -7.35
C VAL A 686 -2.30 -51.77 -7.89
N ALA A 687 -2.74 -52.66 -8.78
CA ALA A 687 -1.89 -53.65 -9.45
C ALA A 687 -0.84 -53.03 -10.42
N LYS A 688 -0.95 -51.74 -10.77
CA LYS A 688 0.00 -51.01 -11.62
C LYS A 688 0.92 -50.06 -10.84
N LEU A 689 0.79 -49.97 -9.52
CA LEU A 689 1.69 -49.18 -8.68
C LEU A 689 2.90 -50.06 -8.29
N PRO A 690 4.15 -49.60 -8.49
CA PRO A 690 5.33 -50.37 -8.07
C PRO A 690 5.32 -50.56 -6.55
N SER A 691 5.78 -51.73 -6.09
CA SER A 691 5.75 -52.07 -4.67
C SER A 691 6.63 -51.11 -3.85
N THR A 692 6.31 -50.93 -2.57
CA THR A 692 7.11 -50.13 -1.63
C THR A 692 8.57 -50.60 -1.56
N ASP A 693 8.85 -51.88 -1.82
CA ASP A 693 10.22 -52.41 -1.92
C ASP A 693 10.92 -52.00 -3.22
N GLU A 694 10.22 -51.91 -4.37
CA GLU A 694 10.80 -51.37 -5.61
C GLU A 694 11.09 -49.86 -5.52
N ILE A 695 10.24 -49.11 -4.81
CA ILE A 695 10.47 -47.69 -4.53
C ILE A 695 11.65 -47.52 -3.57
N ALA A 696 11.71 -48.32 -2.50
CA ALA A 696 12.84 -48.31 -1.56
C ALA A 696 14.17 -48.67 -2.24
N THR A 697 14.16 -49.64 -3.17
CA THR A 697 15.35 -50.04 -3.92
C THR A 697 15.80 -48.95 -4.90
N LYS A 698 14.87 -48.31 -5.62
CA LYS A 698 15.20 -47.18 -6.53
C LYS A 698 15.63 -45.91 -5.79
N VAL A 699 15.11 -45.68 -4.59
CA VAL A 699 15.55 -44.57 -3.73
C VAL A 699 16.93 -44.86 -3.15
N MET A 700 17.21 -46.10 -2.73
CA MET A 700 18.54 -46.55 -2.30
C MET A 700 19.57 -46.46 -3.43
N ASP A 701 19.26 -46.91 -4.65
CA ASP A 701 20.16 -46.83 -5.81
C ASP A 701 20.51 -45.39 -6.21
N LYS A 702 19.60 -44.43 -5.96
CA LYS A 702 19.84 -43.01 -6.20
C LYS A 702 20.56 -42.30 -5.05
N LEU A 703 20.35 -42.72 -3.80
CA LEU A 703 20.97 -42.09 -2.63
C LEU A 703 22.37 -42.63 -2.33
N MET A 704 22.65 -43.90 -2.65
CA MET A 704 23.94 -44.54 -2.36
C MET A 704 25.15 -43.85 -3.03
N PRO A 705 25.09 -43.37 -4.29
CA PRO A 705 26.21 -42.62 -4.87
C PRO A 705 26.49 -41.30 -4.14
N ALA A 706 25.43 -40.60 -3.70
CA ALA A 706 25.56 -39.34 -2.95
C ALA A 706 26.10 -39.56 -1.54
N LEU A 707 25.66 -40.62 -0.86
CA LEU A 707 26.18 -41.01 0.46
C LEU A 707 27.66 -41.44 0.37
N LYS A 708 28.05 -42.11 -0.72
CA LYS A 708 29.44 -42.54 -0.97
C LYS A 708 30.36 -41.35 -1.26
N GLY A 709 29.87 -40.31 -1.94
CA GLY A 709 30.57 -39.05 -2.14
C GLY A 709 30.80 -38.30 -0.82
N MET A 710 29.76 -38.18 0.02
CA MET A 710 29.87 -37.54 1.33
C MET A 710 30.80 -38.31 2.29
N LEU A 711 30.78 -39.65 2.25
CA LEU A 711 31.72 -40.47 3.03
C LEU A 711 33.15 -40.35 2.52
N GLN A 712 33.39 -40.16 1.22
CA GLN A 712 34.74 -39.92 0.68
C GLN A 712 35.32 -38.56 1.08
N GLU A 713 34.50 -37.51 1.18
CA GLU A 713 34.94 -36.18 1.65
C GLU A 713 35.25 -36.16 3.16
N VAL A 714 34.53 -36.95 3.95
CA VAL A 714 34.79 -37.10 5.40
C VAL A 714 36.04 -37.93 5.68
N PHE A 715 36.38 -38.90 4.84
CA PHE A 715 37.60 -39.70 4.98
C PHE A 715 38.88 -39.02 4.43
N GLN A 716 38.76 -38.02 3.56
CA GLN A 716 39.91 -37.22 3.07
C GLN A 716 40.31 -36.07 4.02
N SER A 717 39.45 -35.71 4.97
CA SER A 717 39.68 -34.63 5.93
C SER A 717 40.28 -35.07 7.27
N THR A 718 40.56 -36.38 7.47
CA THR A 718 40.99 -36.92 8.77
C THR A 718 42.32 -37.70 8.79
N THR A 719 43.17 -37.63 7.75
CA THR A 719 44.56 -38.13 7.84
C THR A 719 45.57 -37.13 7.29
N GLY A 720 46.29 -36.46 8.19
CA GLY A 720 47.33 -35.48 7.86
C GLY A 720 48.74 -36.06 7.76
N GLY A 721 49.67 -35.23 7.29
CA GLY A 721 51.10 -35.32 7.61
C GLY A 721 52.07 -35.57 6.43
N PRO A 722 53.34 -35.15 6.54
CA PRO A 722 53.95 -34.26 5.53
C PRO A 722 55.24 -34.75 4.84
N SER A 723 55.53 -34.10 3.69
CA SER A 723 56.84 -33.78 3.09
C SER A 723 57.80 -34.90 2.66
N GLU A 724 58.15 -34.94 1.37
CA GLU A 724 59.57 -35.03 0.96
C GLU A 724 59.81 -34.54 -0.48
N ARG A 725 61.02 -33.99 -0.67
CA ARG A 725 61.58 -33.30 -1.85
C ARG A 725 61.92 -34.24 -3.00
N THR A 726 61.95 -33.69 -4.23
CA THR A 726 63.05 -33.75 -5.26
C THR A 726 62.47 -33.19 -6.57
N ASP A 727 62.85 -32.00 -7.04
CA ASP A 727 64.05 -31.60 -7.81
C ASP A 727 64.21 -32.26 -9.20
N LYS A 728 64.64 -31.43 -10.17
CA LYS A 728 64.76 -31.56 -11.66
C LYS A 728 63.53 -31.04 -12.44
N GLY A 729 63.60 -30.08 -13.36
CA GLY A 729 64.71 -29.38 -14.02
C GLY A 729 64.50 -29.34 -15.54
N LYS A 730 64.53 -28.12 -16.13
CA LYS A 730 64.60 -27.77 -17.58
C LYS A 730 63.33 -28.07 -18.42
N GLY A 731 62.84 -27.26 -19.35
CA GLY A 731 63.40 -26.14 -20.12
C GLY A 731 63.30 -26.44 -21.64
N LYS A 732 62.53 -25.61 -22.39
CA LYS A 732 62.50 -25.33 -23.86
C LYS A 732 61.05 -25.30 -24.39
N GLU A 733 60.48 -24.19 -24.87
CA GLU A 733 60.72 -23.37 -26.09
C GLU A 733 60.18 -23.99 -27.40
N ARG A 734 59.59 -23.12 -28.25
CA ARG A 734 59.10 -23.26 -29.65
C ARG A 734 57.63 -23.64 -29.85
N GLU A 735 56.89 -23.17 -30.85
CA GLU A 735 56.97 -22.06 -31.85
C GLU A 735 55.58 -22.03 -32.52
N ARG A 736 55.31 -20.94 -33.24
CA ARG A 736 54.11 -20.67 -34.03
C ARG A 736 54.07 -21.46 -35.36
N GLU A 737 52.93 -21.28 -36.04
CA GLU A 737 52.63 -21.36 -37.49
C GLU A 737 51.77 -22.56 -37.89
N GLU A 738 50.81 -22.48 -38.83
CA GLU A 738 49.95 -21.43 -39.41
C GLU A 738 49.01 -22.16 -40.41
N GLU A 739 48.15 -21.40 -41.13
CA GLU A 739 47.41 -21.77 -42.36
C GLU A 739 46.09 -22.56 -42.21
N GLN A 740 44.98 -22.30 -42.90
CA GLN A 740 44.50 -21.39 -43.97
C GLN A 740 42.94 -21.63 -43.98
N GLY A 741 42.01 -20.83 -44.50
CA GLY A 741 42.02 -19.71 -45.45
C GLY A 741 40.59 -19.15 -45.63
N GLN A 742 40.53 -18.01 -46.34
CA GLN A 742 39.39 -17.09 -46.52
C GLN A 742 38.46 -17.41 -47.72
N SER A 743 37.42 -16.53 -47.83
CA SER A 743 36.68 -16.04 -49.03
C SER A 743 35.30 -16.67 -49.26
N THR A 744 34.20 -15.96 -49.58
CA THR A 744 33.98 -14.62 -50.20
C THR A 744 32.53 -14.13 -49.99
N SER A 745 32.38 -12.80 -49.83
CA SER A 745 31.45 -11.83 -50.47
C SER A 745 29.90 -11.82 -50.35
N HIS A 746 29.42 -10.60 -50.04
CA HIS A 746 28.23 -9.84 -50.52
C HIS A 746 26.80 -10.35 -50.18
N GLY A 747 25.81 -9.51 -49.87
CA GLY A 747 25.70 -8.05 -49.80
C GLY A 747 24.23 -7.63 -49.58
N TRP A 748 24.08 -6.37 -49.18
CA TRP A 748 22.87 -5.54 -48.99
C TRP A 748 22.07 -5.72 -47.70
#